data_AF-A0A947B0P4-F1
#
_entry.id   AF-A0A947B0P4-F1
#
_cell.length_a   1.000
_cell.length_b   1.000
_cell.length_c   1.000
_cell.angle_alpha   90.00
_cell.angle_beta   90.00
_cell.angle_gamma   90.00
#
_symmetry.space_group_name_H-M   'P 1'
#
loop_
_entity.id
_entity.type
_entity.pdbx_description
1 polymer ?
#
loop_
_entity_poly.entity_id
_entity_poly.type
_entity_poly.pdbx_seq_one_letter_code
_entity_poly.pdbx_strand_id
1 'polypeptide(L)'
;AGLHQGNAANYVSTIVANQQGRAVFVGGVASNELQVEAFRRYFPNLAVPPHHTSLGALGVALSARTQNQQGRPDLTALETMADEVGSDFPKALTLRLRKTKFSDNVVIPKRKQLPPTKLQVYLGVDIGSTTTKTVLMDVNQNIIHKQYVQTQGKPIEVAQKLLAGIKEEFEESLEFLGIATTGSGRHVVGDFIDADLIIDEITAHARAAVHWDPEVDTVFEIGGQDSKYIWIEQGNPMDFDMNKVCAAGTGSFLHELANKLKINIVKEFQKIALSSKSPINLAERCTVFMESDLVSYAQKGARLEDLIAGLCYAIVHNYLNRVVEKRRIGNRVMFLGGPSLNKGIVAAFENVLDQEIIMPEHREVLGAHGAALSVMEKRLNSEFVRSSFPGLDNLIQATISHKEKLCRIDKKCHNECKLKIYDFGGRKSIWGGDCGRYEVKRDRRETEENWFKKRELLFLDYLKDQFVDLAQLRSLNLPAGQPHESIDGKPTIGIPRSLHMLQYSILWTRFWTKLGFAVVLTPPTDQEINLAGIESMTSETCYPIKVFQGHVKILMGQTRFLFLPTIINMATPQPEEIGFFCPLVQGSQYMVSAALDIPSSTLISPTVYLKEPVERVVTDLHRNLEGLLGLSKRQIDRAYREALEVQLAFQSDLVQQGLKFLESLQPNDLWVAVSGRFYNLYDERLNLRMGQNLAKLGIKAIPQDFLDTESVDLSDFPNMYWGSGAQILRTAKIVKANSGGFGIHITNFSCGADSFIEHFYRHIMGQKPYLILELDEHSAVAGVVTRLEAFKNVIQNEHSQNLRNWQEMKCCAS
;
A
#
# COMPACT_ATOMS: atom_id res chain seq x y z
N ALA A 1 5.17 18.23 20.50
CA ALA A 1 3.80 18.50 20.95
C ALA A 1 3.54 20.01 20.92
N GLY A 2 2.96 20.53 19.83
CA GLY A 2 2.53 21.93 19.64
C GLY A 2 1.02 22.05 19.38
N LEU A 3 0.26 21.00 19.70
CA LEU A 3 -1.16 20.88 19.34
C LEU A 3 -2.01 22.02 19.88
N HIS A 4 -1.74 22.47 21.11
CA HIS A 4 -2.46 23.59 21.76
C HIS A 4 -2.25 24.91 21.01
N GLN A 5 -1.03 25.15 20.50
CA GLN A 5 -0.70 26.32 19.70
C GLN A 5 -1.37 26.27 18.32
N GLY A 6 -1.32 25.11 17.66
CA GLY A 6 -1.99 24.89 16.37
C GLY A 6 -3.51 25.03 16.48
N ASN A 7 -4.12 24.48 17.54
CA ASN A 7 -5.54 24.62 17.81
C ASN A 7 -5.95 26.09 18.03
N ALA A 8 -5.20 26.83 18.85
CA ALA A 8 -5.46 28.25 19.06
C ALA A 8 -5.29 29.06 17.77
N ALA A 9 -4.23 28.80 16.99
CA ALA A 9 -3.99 29.46 15.71
C ALA A 9 -5.15 29.23 14.73
N ASN A 10 -5.58 27.97 14.56
CA ASN A 10 -6.71 27.62 13.69
C ASN A 10 -8.02 28.25 14.15
N TYR A 11 -8.32 28.23 15.45
CA TYR A 11 -9.53 28.83 15.97
C TYR A 11 -9.55 30.35 15.72
N VAL A 12 -8.43 31.03 15.97
CA VAL A 12 -8.32 32.48 15.74
C VAL A 12 -8.43 32.81 14.26
N SER A 13 -7.74 32.08 13.39
CA SER A 13 -7.76 32.34 11.94
C SER A 13 -9.13 32.03 11.31
N THR A 14 -9.84 31.01 11.81
CA THR A 14 -11.06 30.50 11.15
C THR A 14 -12.35 31.07 11.73
N ILE A 15 -12.43 31.22 13.06
CA ILE A 15 -13.68 31.61 13.75
C ILE A 15 -13.64 33.07 14.19
N VAL A 16 -12.53 33.52 14.77
CA VAL A 16 -12.46 34.86 15.39
C VAL A 16 -12.06 35.94 14.39
N ALA A 17 -11.37 35.58 13.30
CA ALA A 17 -11.12 36.41 12.12
C ALA A 17 -10.76 37.89 12.42
N ASN A 18 -9.52 38.12 12.89
CA ASN A 18 -8.93 39.44 13.19
C ASN A 18 -9.62 40.29 14.27
N GLN A 19 -10.61 39.77 15.01
CA GLN A 19 -11.18 40.51 16.13
C GLN A 19 -10.17 40.70 17.27
N GLN A 20 -10.11 41.92 17.80
CA GLN A 20 -9.28 42.30 18.95
C GLN A 20 -10.16 42.82 20.09
N GLY A 21 -9.75 42.57 21.34
CA GLY A 21 -10.45 43.10 22.51
C GLY A 21 -10.27 42.28 23.78
N ARG A 22 -11.06 42.61 24.81
CA ARG A 22 -11.18 41.79 26.02
C ARG A 22 -11.97 40.53 25.68
N ALA A 23 -11.37 39.38 25.95
CA ALA A 23 -11.97 38.08 25.71
C ALA A 23 -12.09 37.30 27.03
N VAL A 24 -13.16 36.52 27.14
CA VAL A 24 -13.38 35.60 28.24
C VAL A 24 -13.41 34.19 27.65
N PHE A 25 -12.57 33.29 28.15
CA PHE A 25 -12.53 31.92 27.68
C PHE A 25 -13.41 31.03 28.56
N VAL A 26 -14.48 30.50 27.97
CA VAL A 26 -15.49 29.69 28.65
C VAL A 26 -15.62 28.30 28.02
N GLY A 27 -16.26 27.36 28.72
CA GLY A 27 -16.40 25.96 28.30
C GLY A 27 -15.31 25.04 28.88
N GLY A 28 -15.41 23.74 28.61
CA GLY A 28 -14.53 22.70 29.18
C GLY A 28 -13.05 22.86 28.80
N VAL A 29 -12.77 23.32 27.59
CA VAL A 29 -11.40 23.51 27.08
C VAL A 29 -10.64 24.58 27.87
N ALA A 30 -11.32 25.55 28.47
CA ALA A 30 -10.70 26.57 29.31
C ALA A 30 -10.12 26.01 30.64
N SER A 31 -10.42 24.74 30.99
CA SER A 31 -9.73 24.04 32.10
C SER A 31 -8.30 23.61 31.75
N ASN A 32 -7.93 23.61 30.46
CA ASN A 32 -6.60 23.20 30.04
C ASN A 32 -5.66 24.42 30.02
N GLU A 33 -4.73 24.47 30.98
CA GLU A 33 -3.81 25.60 31.15
C GLU A 33 -2.97 25.90 29.92
N LEU A 34 -2.47 24.86 29.22
CA LEU A 34 -1.67 25.03 28.00
C LEU A 34 -2.50 25.63 26.86
N GLN A 35 -3.78 25.29 26.78
CA GLN A 35 -4.67 25.88 25.79
C GLN A 35 -4.99 27.35 26.12
N VAL A 36 -5.22 27.66 27.40
CA VAL A 36 -5.40 29.03 27.87
C VAL A 36 -4.17 29.89 27.55
N GLU A 37 -2.97 29.37 27.81
CA GLU A 37 -1.71 30.05 27.48
C GLU A 37 -1.55 30.28 25.97
N ALA A 38 -1.92 29.28 25.15
CA ALA A 38 -1.90 29.42 23.70
C ALA A 38 -2.82 30.56 23.21
N PHE A 39 -4.05 30.64 23.73
CA PHE A 39 -4.97 31.72 23.38
C PHE A 39 -4.54 33.09 23.94
N ARG A 40 -3.84 33.15 25.07
CA ARG A 40 -3.29 34.40 25.62
C ARG A 40 -2.27 35.07 24.70
N ARG A 41 -1.62 34.32 23.81
CA ARG A 41 -0.73 34.90 22.78
C ARG A 41 -1.47 35.79 21.79
N TYR A 42 -2.73 35.45 21.50
CA TYR A 42 -3.61 36.21 20.62
C TYR A 42 -4.46 37.23 21.40
N PHE A 43 -4.83 36.91 22.64
CA PHE A 43 -5.59 37.76 23.54
C PHE A 43 -4.85 37.94 24.87
N PRO A 44 -3.91 38.91 25.00
CA PRO A 44 -3.09 39.08 26.20
C PRO A 44 -3.89 39.23 27.49
N ASN A 45 -5.10 39.78 27.39
CA ASN A 45 -6.02 40.02 28.52
C ASN A 45 -7.12 38.94 28.65
N LEU A 46 -6.88 37.73 28.16
CA LEU A 46 -7.84 36.63 28.22
C LEU A 46 -8.13 36.23 29.68
N ALA A 47 -9.38 36.41 30.10
CA ALA A 47 -9.85 35.99 31.41
C ALA A 47 -10.49 34.60 31.34
N VAL A 48 -10.19 33.74 32.32
CA VAL A 48 -10.93 32.49 32.55
C VAL A 48 -11.75 32.68 33.83
N PRO A 49 -13.08 32.79 33.74
CA PRO A 49 -13.92 33.10 34.88
C PRO A 49 -14.09 31.86 35.80
N PRO A 50 -14.41 32.06 37.09
CA PRO A 50 -14.83 30.96 37.95
C PRO A 50 -16.03 30.22 37.35
N HIS A 51 -16.07 28.89 37.46
CA HIS A 51 -17.11 28.05 36.87
C HIS A 51 -17.29 28.23 35.35
N HIS A 52 -16.20 28.52 34.62
CA HIS A 52 -16.21 28.70 33.17
C HIS A 52 -16.88 27.55 32.39
N THR A 53 -16.94 26.33 32.96
CA THR A 53 -17.63 25.17 32.37
C THR A 53 -19.17 25.24 32.46
N SER A 54 -19.71 26.09 33.34
CA SER A 54 -21.14 26.15 33.66
C SER A 54 -21.75 27.54 33.45
N LEU A 55 -21.02 28.49 32.87
CA LEU A 55 -21.50 29.87 32.69
C LEU A 55 -22.79 29.96 31.87
N GLY A 56 -22.95 29.14 30.83
CA GLY A 56 -24.20 29.07 30.06
C GLY A 56 -25.40 28.67 30.93
N ALA A 57 -25.24 27.64 31.76
CA ALA A 57 -26.28 27.20 32.69
C ALA A 57 -26.60 28.25 33.76
N LEU A 58 -25.57 28.95 34.28
CA LEU A 58 -25.77 30.09 35.18
C LEU A 58 -26.56 31.21 34.49
N GLY A 59 -26.25 31.51 33.22
CA GLY A 59 -26.98 32.48 32.42
C GLY A 59 -28.46 32.13 32.27
N VAL A 60 -28.78 30.85 32.02
CA VAL A 60 -30.15 30.35 31.97
C VAL A 60 -30.85 30.54 33.32
N ALA A 61 -30.22 30.14 34.43
CA ALA A 61 -30.79 30.30 35.77
C ALA A 61 -31.04 31.77 36.14
N LEU A 62 -30.09 32.66 35.80
CA LEU A 62 -30.23 34.10 36.00
C LEU A 62 -31.37 34.67 35.16
N SER A 63 -31.50 34.25 33.90
CA SER A 63 -32.59 34.68 33.01
C SER A 63 -33.96 34.27 33.57
N ALA A 64 -34.11 33.00 33.97
CA ALA A 64 -35.33 32.48 34.58
C ALA A 64 -35.70 33.25 35.85
N ARG A 65 -34.72 33.55 36.71
CA ARG A 65 -34.91 34.39 37.92
C ARG A 65 -35.39 35.78 37.56
N THR A 66 -34.81 36.41 36.54
CA THR A 66 -35.17 37.77 36.10
C THR A 66 -36.59 37.80 35.53
N GLN A 67 -37.03 36.71 34.93
CA GLN A 67 -38.39 36.53 34.41
C GLN A 67 -39.40 36.04 35.46
N ASN A 68 -39.00 35.92 36.74
CA ASN A 68 -39.80 35.33 37.82
C ASN A 68 -40.39 33.94 37.50
N GLN A 69 -39.71 33.18 36.64
CA GLN A 69 -40.12 31.81 36.34
C GLN A 69 -39.72 30.89 37.49
N GLN A 70 -40.69 30.10 37.96
CA GLN A 70 -40.49 29.08 38.98
C GLN A 70 -40.97 27.74 38.43
N GLY A 71 -40.25 26.67 38.75
CA GLY A 71 -40.63 25.31 38.38
C GLY A 71 -39.89 24.30 39.25
N ARG A 72 -40.48 23.12 39.42
CA ARG A 72 -39.78 21.94 39.92
C ARG A 72 -39.54 21.01 38.74
N PRO A 73 -38.33 20.46 38.57
CA PRO A 73 -38.11 19.44 37.55
C PRO A 73 -39.00 18.24 37.84
N ASP A 74 -39.82 17.85 36.86
CA ASP A 74 -40.52 16.58 36.89
C ASP A 74 -39.51 15.49 36.51
N LEU A 75 -38.96 14.82 37.53
CA LEU A 75 -37.96 13.77 37.34
C LEU A 75 -38.56 12.56 36.62
N THR A 76 -39.85 12.28 36.83
CA THR A 76 -40.54 11.15 36.20
C THR A 76 -40.73 11.41 34.71
N ALA A 77 -41.07 12.65 34.31
CA ALA A 77 -41.13 13.05 32.90
C ALA A 77 -39.76 12.98 32.21
N LEU A 78 -38.66 13.34 32.91
CA LEU A 78 -37.30 13.21 32.36
C LEU A 78 -36.89 11.75 32.13
N GLU A 79 -37.30 10.85 33.02
CA GLU A 79 -37.11 9.40 32.85
C GLU A 79 -37.91 8.85 31.65
N THR A 80 -39.15 9.30 31.46
CA THR A 80 -39.98 8.89 30.32
C THR A 80 -39.49 9.47 29.00
N MET A 81 -39.05 10.73 28.97
CA MET A 81 -38.46 11.33 27.76
C MET A 81 -37.18 10.63 27.32
N ALA A 82 -36.35 10.15 28.25
CA ALA A 82 -35.17 9.35 27.92
C ALA A 82 -35.51 8.02 27.21
N ASP A 83 -36.69 7.46 27.50
CA ASP A 83 -37.22 6.29 26.80
C ASP A 83 -37.93 6.64 25.47
N GLU A 84 -38.48 7.86 25.35
CA GLU A 84 -39.18 8.37 24.16
C GLU A 84 -38.27 9.04 23.11
N VAL A 85 -37.00 9.38 23.42
CA VAL A 85 -36.02 9.79 22.40
C VAL A 85 -35.59 8.56 21.57
N GLY A 86 -36.55 7.91 20.95
CA GLY A 86 -36.34 7.05 19.79
C GLY A 86 -36.07 7.94 18.59
N SER A 87 -34.89 8.54 18.49
CA SER A 87 -34.45 9.09 17.21
C SER A 87 -34.37 7.93 16.19
N ASP A 88 -34.87 8.17 14.98
CA ASP A 88 -34.91 7.20 13.90
C ASP A 88 -33.49 6.95 13.36
N PHE A 89 -32.71 6.17 14.11
CA PHE A 89 -31.42 5.68 13.65
C PHE A 89 -31.64 4.61 12.59
N PRO A 90 -30.80 4.55 11.54
CA PRO A 90 -30.83 3.42 10.63
C PRO A 90 -30.50 2.14 11.43
N LYS A 91 -31.33 1.11 11.30
CA LYS A 91 -31.20 -0.12 12.10
C LYS A 91 -30.63 -1.26 11.28
N ALA A 92 -29.78 -2.07 11.90
CA ALA A 92 -29.29 -3.34 11.38
C ALA A 92 -29.95 -4.52 12.13
N LEU A 93 -29.77 -5.73 11.59
CA LEU A 93 -30.26 -6.95 12.23
C LEU A 93 -29.59 -7.14 13.60
N THR A 94 -30.31 -7.74 14.54
CA THR A 94 -29.73 -8.09 15.85
C THR A 94 -28.58 -9.09 15.67
N LEU A 95 -27.42 -8.80 16.25
CA LEU A 95 -26.28 -9.71 16.26
C LEU A 95 -26.61 -11.00 17.01
N ARG A 96 -26.63 -12.12 16.28
CA ARG A 96 -26.78 -13.46 16.83
C ARG A 96 -25.77 -14.42 16.22
N LEU A 97 -25.39 -15.42 17.01
CA LEU A 97 -24.59 -16.55 16.56
C LEU A 97 -25.49 -17.78 16.62
N ARG A 98 -25.81 -18.38 15.48
CA ARG A 98 -26.80 -19.47 15.32
C ARG A 98 -26.18 -20.73 14.74
N LYS A 99 -25.38 -20.58 13.69
CA LYS A 99 -24.73 -21.65 12.92
C LYS A 99 -23.33 -21.95 13.46
N THR A 100 -22.57 -20.90 13.77
CA THR A 100 -21.17 -21.02 14.14
C THR A 100 -20.97 -21.53 15.57
N LYS A 101 -20.16 -22.57 15.72
CA LYS A 101 -19.64 -23.00 17.03
C LYS A 101 -18.47 -22.12 17.44
N PHE A 102 -18.67 -21.28 18.46
CA PHE A 102 -17.61 -20.43 19.01
C PHE A 102 -17.01 -21.07 20.25
N SER A 103 -15.75 -21.50 20.16
CA SER A 103 -14.93 -21.87 21.30
C SER A 103 -14.26 -20.63 21.90
N ASP A 104 -14.39 -20.50 23.22
CA ASP A 104 -13.55 -19.58 23.99
C ASP A 104 -12.08 -19.99 23.86
N ASN A 105 -11.16 -19.03 24.05
CA ASN A 105 -9.73 -19.30 23.89
C ASN A 105 -9.27 -20.49 24.75
N VAL A 106 -8.92 -21.58 24.08
CA VAL A 106 -8.39 -22.79 24.69
C VAL A 106 -7.01 -22.47 25.26
N VAL A 107 -6.90 -22.57 26.59
CA VAL A 107 -5.63 -22.50 27.30
C VAL A 107 -4.94 -23.86 27.13
N ILE A 108 -3.74 -23.85 26.57
CA ILE A 108 -2.93 -25.07 26.51
C ILE A 108 -2.53 -25.41 27.95
N PRO A 109 -2.90 -26.58 28.49
CA PRO A 109 -2.55 -26.92 29.85
C PRO A 109 -1.04 -27.03 29.99
N LYS A 110 -0.47 -26.38 31.02
CA LYS A 110 0.94 -26.57 31.37
C LYS A 110 1.18 -28.05 31.66
N ARG A 111 2.19 -28.65 31.02
CA ARG A 111 2.57 -30.04 31.28
C ARG A 111 3.07 -30.14 32.73
N LYS A 112 2.36 -30.90 33.56
CA LYS A 112 2.73 -31.12 34.98
C LYS A 112 4.02 -31.93 35.13
N GLN A 113 4.43 -32.68 34.12
CA GLN A 113 5.65 -33.48 34.09
C GLN A 113 6.21 -33.50 32.66
N LEU A 114 7.47 -33.10 32.50
CA LEU A 114 8.18 -33.18 31.22
C LEU A 114 8.66 -34.64 31.01
N PRO A 115 8.65 -35.16 29.78
CA PRO A 115 9.15 -36.50 29.50
C PRO A 115 10.65 -36.61 29.82
N PRO A 116 11.15 -37.81 30.18
CA PRO A 116 12.56 -38.03 30.49
C PRO A 116 13.49 -37.86 29.27
N THR A 117 12.94 -37.94 28.06
CA THR A 117 13.63 -37.66 26.80
C THR A 117 13.27 -36.28 26.29
N LYS A 118 14.22 -35.59 25.64
CA LYS A 118 13.95 -34.29 25.00
C LYS A 118 12.77 -34.41 24.03
N LEU A 119 11.84 -33.47 24.14
CA LEU A 119 10.68 -33.39 23.28
C LEU A 119 11.08 -32.78 21.94
N GLN A 120 10.83 -33.51 20.87
CA GLN A 120 11.10 -33.06 19.51
C GLN A 120 10.02 -32.08 19.04
N VAL A 121 10.46 -30.90 18.61
CA VAL A 121 9.57 -29.77 18.34
C VAL A 121 9.99 -28.96 17.14
N TYR A 122 9.01 -28.29 16.53
CA TYR A 122 9.18 -27.25 15.54
C TYR A 122 8.71 -25.91 16.11
N LEU A 123 9.42 -24.83 15.79
CA LEU A 123 9.04 -23.48 16.21
C LEU A 123 8.61 -22.65 15.00
N GLY A 124 7.39 -22.15 15.03
CA GLY A 124 6.93 -21.12 14.12
C GLY A 124 6.88 -19.78 14.82
N VAL A 125 7.34 -18.72 14.13
CA VAL A 125 7.25 -17.34 14.62
C VAL A 125 6.58 -16.47 13.56
N ASP A 126 5.45 -15.85 13.90
CA ASP A 126 4.75 -14.89 13.05
C ASP A 126 5.01 -13.48 13.58
N ILE A 127 5.77 -12.69 12.81
CA ILE A 127 6.20 -11.34 13.16
C ILE A 127 5.37 -10.33 12.36
N GLY A 128 4.19 -10.02 12.88
CA GLY A 128 3.34 -8.94 12.36
C GLY A 128 3.81 -7.56 12.81
N SER A 129 3.37 -6.53 12.10
CA SER A 129 3.68 -5.12 12.40
C SER A 129 3.18 -4.70 13.78
N THR A 130 2.02 -5.22 14.19
CA THR A 130 1.36 -4.91 15.47
C THR A 130 1.65 -5.97 16.53
N THR A 131 1.69 -7.25 16.14
CA THR A 131 1.77 -8.38 17.08
C THR A 131 2.73 -9.45 16.60
N THR A 132 3.48 -10.03 17.53
CA THR A 132 4.37 -11.18 17.32
C THR A 132 3.80 -12.40 18.01
N LYS A 133 3.78 -13.54 17.32
CA LYS A 133 3.23 -14.80 17.83
C LYS A 133 4.24 -15.93 17.68
N THR A 134 4.22 -16.87 18.60
CA THR A 134 5.01 -18.11 18.53
C THR A 134 4.11 -19.32 18.69
N VAL A 135 4.44 -20.40 17.97
CA VAL A 135 3.83 -21.72 18.11
C VAL A 135 4.96 -22.74 18.25
N LEU A 136 4.95 -23.48 19.34
CA LEU A 136 5.76 -24.68 19.51
C LEU A 136 4.88 -25.89 19.19
N MET A 137 5.29 -26.66 18.20
CA MET A 137 4.54 -27.80 17.65
C MET A 137 5.34 -29.09 17.85
N ASP A 138 4.69 -30.17 18.29
CA ASP A 138 5.35 -31.48 18.36
C ASP A 138 5.37 -32.21 16.99
N VAL A 139 6.06 -33.34 16.92
CA VAL A 139 6.14 -34.17 15.70
C VAL A 139 4.80 -34.74 15.23
N ASN A 140 3.79 -34.76 16.10
CA ASN A 140 2.43 -35.17 15.78
C ASN A 140 1.56 -33.99 15.32
N GLN A 141 2.17 -32.84 15.05
CA GLN A 141 1.52 -31.60 14.61
C GLN A 141 0.61 -30.95 15.66
N ASN A 142 0.75 -31.30 16.94
CA ASN A 142 -0.02 -30.65 18.01
C ASN A 142 0.67 -29.39 18.51
N ILE A 143 -0.11 -28.32 18.73
CA ILE A 143 0.37 -27.10 19.39
C ILE A 143 0.53 -27.39 20.89
N ILE A 144 1.78 -27.39 21.37
CA ILE A 144 2.10 -27.67 22.78
C ILE A 144 2.38 -26.40 23.59
N HIS A 145 2.66 -25.28 22.93
CA HIS A 145 2.82 -23.97 23.55
C HIS A 145 2.59 -22.86 22.52
N LYS A 146 2.03 -21.73 22.96
CA LYS A 146 1.82 -20.56 22.12
C LYS A 146 2.00 -19.27 22.92
N GLN A 147 2.43 -18.21 22.25
CA GLN A 147 2.42 -16.86 22.79
C GLN A 147 1.88 -15.87 21.75
N TYR A 148 1.21 -14.82 22.23
CA TYR A 148 0.68 -13.73 21.41
C TYR A 148 0.96 -12.42 22.16
N VAL A 149 1.81 -11.55 21.61
CA VAL A 149 2.23 -10.29 22.25
C VAL A 149 2.28 -9.14 21.25
N GLN A 150 2.23 -7.91 21.75
CA GLN A 150 2.39 -6.71 20.93
C GLN A 150 3.86 -6.54 20.51
N THR A 151 4.12 -6.31 19.22
CA THR A 151 5.46 -6.11 18.64
C THR A 151 6.05 -4.76 19.05
N GLN A 152 5.22 -3.73 19.21
CA GLN A 152 5.62 -2.36 19.61
C GLN A 152 6.81 -1.78 18.80
N GLY A 153 6.91 -2.14 17.51
CA GLY A 153 8.02 -1.71 16.64
C GLY A 153 9.39 -2.29 17.03
N LYS A 154 9.45 -3.28 17.93
CA LYS A 154 10.67 -3.87 18.49
C LYS A 154 10.71 -5.39 18.23
N PRO A 155 10.69 -5.85 16.96
CA PRO A 155 10.49 -7.26 16.64
C PRO A 155 11.55 -8.20 17.24
N ILE A 156 12.82 -7.77 17.30
CA ILE A 156 13.91 -8.63 17.81
C ILE A 156 13.85 -8.74 19.34
N GLU A 157 13.68 -7.62 20.05
CA GLU A 157 13.54 -7.61 21.52
C GLU A 157 12.32 -8.45 21.96
N VAL A 158 11.23 -8.33 21.22
CA VAL A 158 10.02 -9.12 21.46
C VAL A 158 10.28 -10.61 21.18
N ALA A 159 10.94 -10.96 20.08
CA ALA A 159 11.32 -12.34 19.80
C ALA A 159 12.20 -12.92 20.92
N GLN A 160 13.20 -12.18 21.43
CA GLN A 160 14.00 -12.60 22.58
C GLN A 160 13.16 -12.88 23.82
N LYS A 161 12.22 -11.99 24.14
CA LYS A 161 11.30 -12.17 25.27
C LYS A 161 10.43 -13.43 25.12
N LEU A 162 9.96 -13.70 23.91
CA LEU A 162 9.15 -14.89 23.63
C LEU A 162 9.98 -16.17 23.79
N LEU A 163 11.20 -16.20 23.22
CA LEU A 163 12.14 -17.32 23.38
C LEU A 163 12.52 -17.55 24.85
N ALA A 164 12.70 -16.48 25.62
CA ALA A 164 12.94 -16.57 27.07
C ALA A 164 11.77 -17.22 27.81
N GLY A 165 10.52 -16.87 27.45
CA GLY A 165 9.33 -17.51 28.01
C GLY A 165 9.24 -19.01 27.66
N ILE A 166 9.63 -19.41 26.45
CA ILE A 166 9.71 -20.83 26.07
C ILE A 166 10.74 -21.55 26.93
N LYS A 167 11.92 -20.95 27.13
CA LYS A 167 12.98 -21.52 27.97
C LYS A 167 12.53 -21.67 29.43
N GLU A 168 11.85 -20.68 29.98
CA GLU A 168 11.35 -20.71 31.35
C GLU A 168 10.34 -21.86 31.58
N GLU A 169 9.51 -22.16 30.57
CA GLU A 169 8.49 -23.20 30.70
C GLU A 169 8.99 -24.63 30.44
N PHE A 170 9.97 -24.82 29.53
CA PHE A 170 10.42 -26.15 29.10
C PHE A 170 11.88 -26.48 29.40
N GLU A 171 12.66 -25.51 29.91
CA GLU A 171 14.09 -25.65 30.22
C GLU A 171 14.90 -26.28 29.07
N GLU A 172 15.77 -27.26 29.35
CA GLU A 172 16.56 -28.00 28.35
C GLU A 172 15.85 -29.22 27.75
N SER A 173 14.55 -29.38 28.04
CA SER A 173 13.77 -30.56 27.65
C SER A 173 13.29 -30.54 26.19
N LEU A 174 13.78 -29.61 25.37
CA LEU A 174 13.37 -29.45 23.97
C LEU A 174 14.51 -29.80 23.00
N GLU A 175 14.16 -30.47 21.91
CA GLU A 175 14.99 -30.66 20.72
C GLU A 175 14.31 -29.99 19.52
N PHE A 176 14.87 -28.87 19.04
CA PHE A 176 14.33 -28.15 17.89
C PHE A 176 14.73 -28.84 16.58
N LEU A 177 13.75 -29.39 15.87
CA LEU A 177 13.93 -30.05 14.58
C LEU A 177 13.89 -29.06 13.40
N GLY A 178 13.26 -27.91 13.57
CA GLY A 178 13.23 -26.87 12.55
C GLY A 178 12.52 -25.62 13.02
N ILE A 179 12.93 -24.47 12.49
CA ILE A 179 12.35 -23.18 12.84
C ILE A 179 11.97 -22.40 11.60
N ALA A 180 10.78 -21.81 11.63
CA ALA A 180 10.27 -20.99 10.55
C ALA A 180 9.83 -19.61 11.04
N THR A 181 9.93 -18.63 10.15
CA THR A 181 9.41 -17.28 10.37
C THR A 181 8.47 -16.86 9.25
N THR A 182 7.44 -16.09 9.62
CA THR A 182 6.45 -15.50 8.70
C THR A 182 6.01 -14.11 9.18
N GLY A 183 5.13 -13.45 8.43
CA GLY A 183 4.67 -12.09 8.67
C GLY A 183 5.61 -11.01 8.12
N SER A 184 5.25 -9.74 8.34
CA SER A 184 5.99 -8.57 7.82
C SER A 184 7.45 -8.44 8.30
N GLY A 185 7.76 -8.92 9.51
CA GLY A 185 9.10 -8.85 10.12
C GLY A 185 9.91 -10.14 10.01
N ARG A 186 9.46 -11.11 9.19
CA ARG A 186 10.02 -12.45 9.07
C ARG A 186 11.50 -12.48 8.74
N HIS A 187 11.98 -11.61 7.85
CA HIS A 187 13.38 -11.61 7.45
C HIS A 187 14.30 -11.14 8.59
N VAL A 188 13.93 -10.08 9.30
CA VAL A 188 14.72 -9.54 10.42
C VAL A 188 14.87 -10.56 11.55
N VAL A 189 13.74 -11.15 11.97
CA VAL A 189 13.75 -12.13 13.06
C VAL A 189 14.31 -13.47 12.58
N GLY A 190 14.04 -13.86 11.33
CA GLY A 190 14.61 -15.04 10.69
C GLY A 190 16.13 -14.99 10.60
N ASP A 191 16.72 -13.83 10.31
CA ASP A 191 18.17 -13.63 10.36
C ASP A 191 18.72 -13.73 11.78
N PHE A 192 18.02 -13.13 12.75
CA PHE A 192 18.40 -13.16 14.15
C PHE A 192 18.44 -14.60 14.69
N ILE A 193 17.36 -15.36 14.50
CA ILE A 193 17.23 -16.73 15.02
C ILE A 193 17.85 -17.80 14.11
N ASP A 194 18.38 -17.41 12.95
CA ASP A 194 18.81 -18.34 11.89
C ASP A 194 17.71 -19.35 11.53
N ALA A 195 16.57 -18.84 11.07
CA ALA A 195 15.43 -19.66 10.71
C ALA A 195 15.77 -20.54 9.49
N ASP A 196 15.41 -21.83 9.59
CA ASP A 196 15.56 -22.81 8.51
C ASP A 196 14.63 -22.52 7.33
N LEU A 197 13.53 -21.82 7.60
CA LEU A 197 12.54 -21.42 6.61
C LEU A 197 12.01 -20.00 6.89
N ILE A 198 11.94 -19.20 5.84
CA ILE A 198 11.25 -17.90 5.85
C ILE A 198 10.17 -17.98 4.77
N ILE A 199 8.89 -17.89 5.16
CA ILE A 199 7.76 -17.94 4.22
C ILE A 199 6.85 -16.72 4.36
N ASP A 200 6.17 -16.37 3.27
CA ASP A 200 5.12 -15.35 3.31
C ASP A 200 3.92 -15.82 4.14
N GLU A 201 3.16 -14.84 4.64
CA GLU A 201 2.04 -15.06 5.55
C GLU A 201 0.81 -15.68 4.89
N ILE A 202 0.62 -15.46 3.58
CA ILE A 202 -0.52 -16.03 2.83
C ILE A 202 -0.36 -17.54 2.78
N THR A 203 0.82 -18.01 2.37
CA THR A 203 1.16 -19.44 2.34
C THR A 203 1.08 -20.07 3.74
N ALA A 204 1.60 -19.38 4.76
CA ALA A 204 1.53 -19.86 6.14
C ALA A 204 0.08 -20.04 6.62
N HIS A 205 -0.76 -19.01 6.48
CA HIS A 205 -2.16 -19.07 6.89
C HIS A 205 -2.95 -20.12 6.11
N ALA A 206 -2.74 -20.21 4.79
CA ALA A 206 -3.39 -21.23 3.96
C ALA A 206 -3.00 -22.65 4.40
N ARG A 207 -1.71 -22.90 4.64
CA ARG A 207 -1.22 -24.21 5.09
C ARG A 207 -1.82 -24.61 6.44
N ALA A 208 -1.89 -23.68 7.38
CA ALA A 208 -2.53 -23.92 8.67
C ALA A 208 -4.03 -24.18 8.52
N ALA A 209 -4.74 -23.40 7.70
CA ALA A 209 -6.17 -23.59 7.47
C ALA A 209 -6.49 -24.99 6.94
N VAL A 210 -5.76 -25.45 5.93
CA VAL A 210 -5.92 -26.79 5.33
C VAL A 210 -5.60 -27.92 6.32
N HIS A 211 -4.67 -27.70 7.26
CA HIS A 211 -4.43 -28.67 8.33
C HIS A 211 -5.63 -28.82 9.27
N TRP A 212 -6.27 -27.69 9.63
CA TRP A 212 -7.40 -27.67 10.56
C TRP A 212 -8.71 -28.16 9.92
N ASP A 213 -8.95 -27.80 8.67
CA ASP A 213 -10.08 -28.29 7.87
C ASP A 213 -9.59 -28.53 6.43
N PRO A 214 -9.38 -29.80 6.01
CA PRO A 214 -8.95 -30.13 4.65
C PRO A 214 -9.93 -29.69 3.55
N GLU A 215 -11.20 -29.43 3.90
CA GLU A 215 -12.24 -28.98 2.97
C GLU A 215 -12.39 -27.45 2.96
N VAL A 216 -11.56 -26.71 3.71
CA VAL A 216 -11.58 -25.24 3.71
C VAL A 216 -11.32 -24.70 2.30
N ASP A 217 -12.16 -23.76 1.88
CA ASP A 217 -12.05 -23.15 0.56
C ASP A 217 -11.79 -21.64 0.66
N THR A 218 -12.15 -21.00 1.77
CA THR A 218 -12.05 -19.56 1.95
C THR A 218 -11.46 -19.24 3.32
N VAL A 219 -10.40 -18.44 3.35
CA VAL A 219 -9.83 -17.92 4.60
C VAL A 219 -10.02 -16.41 4.65
N PHE A 220 -10.63 -15.94 5.73
CA PHE A 220 -10.60 -14.55 6.12
C PHE A 220 -9.61 -14.38 7.26
N GLU A 221 -8.69 -13.44 7.13
CA GLU A 221 -7.77 -13.06 8.19
C GLU A 221 -7.87 -11.56 8.41
N ILE A 222 -8.16 -11.14 9.64
CA ILE A 222 -8.11 -9.73 10.01
C ILE A 222 -6.98 -9.56 11.01
N GLY A 223 -5.93 -8.88 10.59
CA GLY A 223 -4.77 -8.56 11.39
C GLY A 223 -4.93 -7.27 12.18
N GLY A 224 -3.80 -6.78 12.71
CA GLY A 224 -3.74 -5.50 13.41
C GLY A 224 -3.81 -4.30 12.45
N GLN A 225 -3.04 -4.33 11.36
CA GLN A 225 -2.95 -3.24 10.37
C GLN A 225 -3.40 -3.64 8.97
N ASP A 226 -3.38 -4.94 8.67
CA ASP A 226 -3.78 -5.48 7.38
C ASP A 226 -4.87 -6.54 7.57
N SER A 227 -5.49 -6.93 6.48
CA SER A 227 -6.52 -7.96 6.42
C SER A 227 -6.39 -8.67 5.08
N LYS A 228 -6.65 -9.98 5.07
CA LYS A 228 -6.29 -10.86 3.96
C LYS A 228 -7.44 -11.81 3.65
N TYR A 229 -7.70 -11.94 2.36
CA TYR A 229 -8.57 -12.95 1.79
C TYR A 229 -7.69 -14.00 1.08
N ILE A 230 -8.02 -15.28 1.25
CA ILE A 230 -7.35 -16.38 0.55
C ILE A 230 -8.40 -17.36 0.03
N TRP A 231 -8.36 -17.65 -1.27
CA TRP A 231 -9.08 -18.74 -1.90
C TRP A 231 -8.19 -19.97 -1.98
N ILE A 232 -8.69 -21.12 -1.54
CA ILE A 232 -7.98 -22.39 -1.51
C ILE A 232 -8.72 -23.39 -2.38
N GLU A 233 -7.96 -24.09 -3.24
CA GLU A 233 -8.47 -25.21 -4.04
C GLU A 233 -7.48 -26.36 -3.94
N GLN A 234 -7.97 -27.57 -3.68
CA GLN A 234 -7.14 -28.77 -3.50
C GLN A 234 -5.99 -28.56 -2.51
N GLY A 235 -6.25 -27.84 -1.41
CA GLY A 235 -5.27 -27.55 -0.36
C GLY A 235 -4.21 -26.52 -0.71
N ASN A 236 -4.30 -25.84 -1.86
CA ASN A 236 -3.34 -24.82 -2.28
C ASN A 236 -4.00 -23.45 -2.44
N PRO A 237 -3.33 -22.34 -2.08
CA PRO A 237 -3.82 -21.00 -2.36
C PRO A 237 -3.80 -20.74 -3.88
N MET A 238 -4.94 -20.30 -4.40
CA MET A 238 -5.19 -20.07 -5.83
C MET A 238 -5.54 -18.61 -6.16
N ASP A 239 -6.03 -17.87 -5.18
CA ASP A 239 -6.26 -16.43 -5.27
C ASP A 239 -6.09 -15.83 -3.88
N PHE A 240 -5.68 -14.57 -3.81
CA PHE A 240 -5.59 -13.84 -2.56
C PHE A 240 -5.79 -12.34 -2.79
N ASP A 241 -6.17 -11.65 -1.73
CA ASP A 241 -6.05 -10.20 -1.70
C ASP A 241 -5.73 -9.72 -0.29
N MET A 242 -5.23 -8.50 -0.21
CA MET A 242 -4.99 -7.81 1.04
C MET A 242 -5.60 -6.42 0.97
N ASN A 243 -6.08 -5.88 2.09
CA ASN A 243 -6.50 -4.49 2.11
C ASN A 243 -5.39 -3.59 1.54
N LYS A 244 -5.82 -2.61 0.74
CA LYS A 244 -5.00 -1.48 0.28
C LYS A 244 -4.60 -0.62 1.51
N VAL A 245 -4.06 0.58 1.34
CA VAL A 245 -3.47 1.44 2.40
C VAL A 245 -4.43 1.83 3.58
N CYS A 246 -5.61 1.22 3.70
CA CYS A 246 -6.66 1.58 4.64
C CYS A 246 -6.60 0.80 5.97
N ALA A 247 -6.63 1.53 7.09
CA ALA A 247 -6.79 0.96 8.43
C ALA A 247 -8.25 0.57 8.77
N ALA A 248 -9.22 0.96 7.94
CA ALA A 248 -10.62 0.59 8.13
C ALA A 248 -10.78 -0.93 8.04
N GLY A 249 -11.58 -1.49 8.96
CA GLY A 249 -11.83 -2.93 9.02
C GLY A 249 -10.74 -3.76 9.73
N THR A 250 -9.72 -3.14 10.32
CA THR A 250 -8.60 -3.86 10.98
C THR A 250 -8.71 -3.90 12.52
N GLY A 251 -7.93 -4.76 13.16
CA GLY A 251 -7.88 -4.88 14.62
C GLY A 251 -7.36 -3.65 15.35
N SER A 252 -6.49 -2.83 14.75
CA SER A 252 -5.98 -1.60 15.37
C SER A 252 -7.08 -0.56 15.57
N PHE A 253 -7.98 -0.41 14.59
CA PHE A 253 -9.14 0.46 14.67
C PHE A 253 -10.09 0.05 15.79
N LEU A 254 -10.39 -1.25 15.91
CA LEU A 254 -11.18 -1.78 17.02
C LEU A 254 -10.58 -1.44 18.38
N HIS A 255 -9.26 -1.62 18.50
CA HIS A 255 -8.56 -1.36 19.74
C HIS A 255 -8.54 0.15 20.08
N GLU A 256 -8.32 1.01 19.09
CA GLU A 256 -8.37 2.47 19.27
C GLU A 256 -9.75 2.94 19.74
N LEU A 257 -10.82 2.47 19.08
CA LEU A 257 -12.19 2.83 19.46
C LEU A 257 -12.58 2.29 20.83
N ALA A 258 -12.25 1.04 21.13
CA ALA A 258 -12.50 0.46 22.46
C ALA A 258 -11.81 1.29 23.56
N ASN A 259 -10.55 1.70 23.34
CA ASN A 259 -9.83 2.56 24.28
C ASN A 259 -10.47 3.95 24.44
N LYS A 260 -10.89 4.60 23.34
CA LYS A 260 -11.60 5.89 23.38
C LYS A 260 -12.92 5.80 24.15
N LEU A 261 -13.65 4.70 23.99
CA LEU A 261 -14.90 4.42 24.70
C LEU A 261 -14.69 3.84 26.11
N LYS A 262 -13.43 3.63 26.52
CA LYS A 262 -13.04 3.00 27.81
C LYS A 262 -13.64 1.61 28.01
N ILE A 263 -13.77 0.85 26.92
CA ILE A 263 -14.25 -0.53 26.90
C ILE A 263 -13.05 -1.45 26.76
N ASN A 264 -12.99 -2.52 27.54
CA ASN A 264 -12.01 -3.56 27.33
C ASN A 264 -12.32 -4.35 26.05
N ILE A 265 -11.41 -4.34 25.09
CA ILE A 265 -11.57 -5.07 23.83
C ILE A 265 -11.72 -6.59 24.05
N VAL A 266 -11.14 -7.11 25.13
CA VAL A 266 -11.20 -8.52 25.52
C VAL A 266 -12.44 -8.75 26.40
N LYS A 267 -13.34 -9.64 25.96
CA LYS A 267 -14.59 -10.06 26.63
C LYS A 267 -15.67 -8.99 26.79
N GLU A 268 -15.34 -7.78 27.24
CA GLU A 268 -16.34 -6.75 27.52
C GLU A 268 -16.99 -6.22 26.24
N PHE A 269 -16.18 -5.87 25.23
CA PHE A 269 -16.66 -5.38 23.94
C PHE A 269 -17.69 -6.33 23.29
N GLN A 270 -17.37 -7.62 23.19
CA GLN A 270 -18.28 -8.60 22.60
C GLN A 270 -19.58 -8.78 23.42
N LYS A 271 -19.51 -8.65 24.75
CA LYS A 271 -20.69 -8.75 25.63
C LYS A 271 -21.63 -7.58 25.39
N ILE A 272 -21.08 -6.37 25.27
CA ILE A 272 -21.84 -5.16 24.94
C ILE A 272 -22.48 -5.30 23.55
N ALA A 273 -21.70 -5.67 22.53
CA ALA A 273 -22.18 -5.86 21.16
C ALA A 273 -23.37 -6.84 21.08
N LEU A 274 -23.24 -8.00 21.73
CA LEU A 274 -24.26 -9.06 21.70
C LEU A 274 -25.50 -8.76 22.56
N SER A 275 -25.43 -7.73 23.42
CA SER A 275 -26.58 -7.31 24.25
C SER A 275 -27.52 -6.34 23.53
N SER A 276 -27.09 -5.78 22.40
CA SER A 276 -27.90 -4.88 21.58
C SER A 276 -29.16 -5.56 21.08
N LYS A 277 -30.29 -4.85 21.19
CA LYS A 277 -31.57 -5.27 20.63
C LYS A 277 -31.85 -4.64 19.28
N SER A 278 -31.30 -3.45 19.03
CA SER A 278 -31.53 -2.66 17.82
C SER A 278 -30.23 -2.02 17.33
N PRO A 279 -29.27 -2.82 16.82
CA PRO A 279 -27.98 -2.31 16.35
C PRO A 279 -28.15 -1.16 15.35
N ILE A 280 -27.28 -0.15 15.42
CA ILE A 280 -27.28 0.97 14.48
C ILE A 280 -26.51 0.57 13.23
N ASN A 281 -27.10 0.79 12.05
CA ASN A 281 -26.42 0.60 10.78
C ASN A 281 -25.48 1.79 10.52
N LEU A 282 -24.20 1.61 10.81
CA LEU A 282 -23.16 2.61 10.55
C LEU A 282 -22.74 2.55 9.08
N ALA A 283 -22.40 3.70 8.49
CA ALA A 283 -21.96 3.75 7.11
C ALA A 283 -20.59 3.08 6.93
N GLU A 284 -20.44 2.32 5.85
CA GLU A 284 -19.23 1.57 5.51
C GLU A 284 -18.16 2.47 4.87
N ARG A 285 -17.60 3.39 5.66
CA ARG A 285 -16.69 4.44 5.18
C ARG A 285 -15.32 4.33 5.84
N CYS A 286 -14.46 5.33 5.57
CA CYS A 286 -13.20 5.52 6.28
C CYS A 286 -13.43 5.54 7.80
N THR A 287 -12.45 5.06 8.57
CA THR A 287 -12.47 5.03 10.04
C THR A 287 -12.84 6.37 10.66
N VAL A 288 -12.35 7.48 10.08
CA VAL A 288 -12.64 8.85 10.53
C VAL A 288 -14.13 9.19 10.43
N PHE A 289 -14.80 8.76 9.35
CA PHE A 289 -16.23 8.98 9.20
C PHE A 289 -17.05 8.05 10.08
N MET A 290 -16.63 6.78 10.22
CA MET A 290 -17.27 5.86 11.17
C MET A 290 -17.18 6.39 12.61
N GLU A 291 -16.04 6.95 13.01
CA GLU A 291 -15.87 7.61 14.31
C GLU A 291 -16.77 8.83 14.44
N SER A 292 -16.86 9.66 13.39
CA SER A 292 -17.75 10.83 13.38
C SER A 292 -19.22 10.44 13.52
N ASP A 293 -19.65 9.36 12.86
CA ASP A 293 -21.00 8.80 12.97
C ASP A 293 -21.25 8.28 14.38
N LEU A 294 -20.31 7.53 14.96
CA LEU A 294 -20.40 7.04 16.35
C LEU A 294 -20.59 8.18 17.34
N VAL A 295 -19.78 9.25 17.24
CA VAL A 295 -19.88 10.43 18.12
C VAL A 295 -21.20 11.16 17.90
N SER A 296 -21.61 11.37 16.64
CA SER A 296 -22.85 12.04 16.28
C SER A 296 -24.07 11.30 16.81
N TYR A 297 -24.13 9.97 16.64
CA TYR A 297 -25.24 9.16 17.15
C TYR A 297 -25.24 9.07 18.67
N ALA A 298 -24.06 8.96 19.31
CA ALA A 298 -23.96 9.02 20.77
C ALA A 298 -24.50 10.36 21.31
N GLN A 299 -24.18 11.49 20.67
CA GLN A 299 -24.71 12.81 21.05
C GLN A 299 -26.23 12.94 20.86
N LYS A 300 -26.82 12.17 19.94
CA LYS A 300 -28.27 12.09 19.72
C LYS A 300 -28.98 11.12 20.68
N GLY A 301 -28.25 10.48 21.60
CA GLY A 301 -28.82 9.57 22.59
C GLY A 301 -28.81 8.09 22.19
N ALA A 302 -28.05 7.71 21.16
CA ALA A 302 -27.86 6.29 20.82
C ALA A 302 -27.26 5.52 22.00
N ARG A 303 -27.82 4.33 22.27
CA ARG A 303 -27.31 3.44 23.30
C ARG A 303 -25.97 2.85 22.89
N LEU A 304 -25.09 2.64 23.87
CA LEU A 304 -23.72 2.18 23.63
C LEU A 304 -23.71 0.79 22.97
N GLU A 305 -24.56 -0.12 23.44
CA GLU A 305 -24.69 -1.46 22.88
C GLU A 305 -25.07 -1.44 21.41
N ASP A 306 -25.99 -0.56 21.00
CA ASP A 306 -26.44 -0.46 19.61
C ASP A 306 -25.35 0.11 18.69
N LEU A 307 -24.53 1.05 19.20
CA LEU A 307 -23.36 1.58 18.50
C LEU A 307 -22.26 0.54 18.33
N ILE A 308 -21.94 -0.20 19.39
CA ILE A 308 -20.90 -1.25 19.37
C ILE A 308 -21.31 -2.41 18.46
N ALA A 309 -22.58 -2.81 18.49
CA ALA A 309 -23.10 -3.81 17.56
C ALA A 309 -23.05 -3.33 16.10
N GLY A 310 -23.40 -2.07 15.87
CA GLY A 310 -23.25 -1.41 14.56
C GLY A 310 -21.81 -1.40 14.05
N LEU A 311 -20.85 -1.17 14.95
CA LEU A 311 -19.42 -1.19 14.63
C LEU A 311 -18.94 -2.57 14.18
N CYS A 312 -19.44 -3.66 14.79
CA CYS A 312 -19.14 -5.02 14.32
C CYS A 312 -19.60 -5.23 12.86
N TYR A 313 -20.81 -4.79 12.50
CA TYR A 313 -21.29 -4.85 11.11
C TYR A 313 -20.43 -4.00 10.18
N ALA A 314 -20.13 -2.76 10.57
CA ALA A 314 -19.34 -1.84 9.74
C ALA A 314 -17.96 -2.42 9.40
N ILE A 315 -17.31 -3.11 10.34
CA ILE A 315 -16.01 -3.76 10.13
C ILE A 315 -16.13 -4.92 9.14
N VAL A 316 -17.14 -5.79 9.31
CA VAL A 316 -17.36 -6.93 8.42
C VAL A 316 -17.68 -6.46 7.01
N HIS A 317 -18.59 -5.49 6.86
CA HIS A 317 -18.91 -4.95 5.55
C HIS A 317 -17.72 -4.24 4.91
N ASN A 318 -16.93 -3.49 5.69
CA ASN A 318 -15.71 -2.88 5.17
C ASN A 318 -14.72 -3.94 4.67
N TYR A 319 -14.51 -5.02 5.42
CA TYR A 319 -13.66 -6.13 5.01
C TYR A 319 -14.17 -6.79 3.72
N LEU A 320 -15.47 -7.12 3.64
CA LEU A 320 -16.07 -7.73 2.46
C LEU A 320 -15.98 -6.80 1.23
N ASN A 321 -16.21 -5.50 1.40
CA ASN A 321 -16.24 -4.55 0.28
C ASN A 321 -14.86 -4.04 -0.14
N ARG A 322 -13.83 -4.12 0.72
CA ARG A 322 -12.49 -3.57 0.45
C ARG A 322 -11.40 -4.61 0.28
N VAL A 323 -11.61 -5.84 0.76
CA VAL A 323 -10.64 -6.94 0.67
C VAL A 323 -11.19 -8.04 -0.22
N VAL A 324 -12.38 -8.52 0.07
CA VAL A 324 -12.99 -9.60 -0.72
C VAL A 324 -13.49 -9.07 -2.07
N GLU A 325 -14.11 -7.89 -2.08
CA GLU A 325 -14.69 -7.23 -3.25
C GLU A 325 -15.68 -8.16 -3.99
N LYS A 326 -15.39 -8.51 -5.25
CA LYS A 326 -16.19 -9.42 -6.07
C LYS A 326 -15.60 -10.84 -6.14
N ARG A 327 -14.61 -11.15 -5.30
CA ARG A 327 -14.01 -12.48 -5.27
C ARG A 327 -15.01 -13.50 -4.73
N ARG A 328 -14.75 -14.76 -5.08
CA ARG A 328 -15.57 -15.89 -4.67
C ARG A 328 -15.56 -16.00 -3.15
N ILE A 329 -16.70 -16.30 -2.54
CA ILE A 329 -16.75 -16.80 -1.18
C ILE A 329 -17.33 -18.20 -1.31
N GLY A 330 -16.57 -19.20 -0.87
CA GLY A 330 -17.00 -20.59 -0.93
C GLY A 330 -17.94 -20.95 0.22
N ASN A 331 -18.06 -22.25 0.47
CA ASN A 331 -18.98 -22.80 1.46
C ASN A 331 -18.30 -23.10 2.80
N ARG A 332 -16.97 -23.22 2.81
CA ARG A 332 -16.18 -23.52 4.01
C ARG A 332 -15.26 -22.36 4.32
N VAL A 333 -15.84 -21.37 5.00
CA VAL A 333 -15.18 -20.12 5.36
C VAL A 333 -14.55 -20.23 6.75
N MET A 334 -13.24 -20.05 6.84
CA MET A 334 -12.50 -20.01 8.10
C MET A 334 -12.08 -18.59 8.45
N PHE A 335 -12.27 -18.17 9.71
CA PHE A 335 -11.93 -16.82 10.17
C PHE A 335 -10.79 -16.79 11.20
N LEU A 336 -9.71 -16.09 10.86
CA LEU A 336 -8.44 -16.05 11.57
C LEU A 336 -8.05 -14.63 12.03
N GLY A 337 -6.99 -14.54 12.84
CA GLY A 337 -6.42 -13.27 13.29
C GLY A 337 -7.01 -12.78 14.62
N GLY A 338 -6.55 -11.63 15.12
CA GLY A 338 -6.92 -11.13 16.45
C GLY A 338 -8.42 -10.85 16.64
N PRO A 339 -9.09 -10.14 15.72
CA PRO A 339 -10.53 -9.86 15.78
C PRO A 339 -11.42 -11.10 15.74
N SER A 340 -10.93 -12.24 15.23
CA SER A 340 -11.66 -13.52 15.31
C SER A 340 -11.87 -14.01 16.75
N LEU A 341 -11.14 -13.46 17.73
CA LEU A 341 -11.34 -13.70 19.16
C LEU A 341 -12.59 -12.99 19.71
N ASN A 342 -13.17 -12.05 18.96
CA ASN A 342 -14.34 -11.28 19.38
C ASN A 342 -15.61 -11.90 18.80
N LYS A 343 -16.43 -12.49 19.67
CA LYS A 343 -17.68 -13.16 19.29
C LYS A 343 -18.69 -12.25 18.58
N GLY A 344 -18.67 -10.95 18.86
CA GLY A 344 -19.53 -9.97 18.16
C GLY A 344 -19.18 -9.84 16.67
N ILE A 345 -17.89 -9.89 16.34
CA ILE A 345 -17.41 -9.83 14.94
C ILE A 345 -17.71 -11.13 14.21
N VAL A 346 -17.52 -12.28 14.86
CA VAL A 346 -17.89 -13.58 14.28
C VAL A 346 -19.40 -13.64 14.01
N ALA A 347 -20.22 -13.16 14.95
CA ALA A 347 -21.65 -13.04 14.75
C ALA A 347 -22.00 -12.11 13.59
N ALA A 348 -21.28 -11.00 13.41
CA ALA A 348 -21.48 -10.12 12.27
C ALA A 348 -21.18 -10.83 10.93
N PHE A 349 -20.07 -11.56 10.81
CA PHE A 349 -19.76 -12.36 9.63
C PHE A 349 -20.85 -13.40 9.33
N GLU A 350 -21.27 -14.17 10.34
CA GLU A 350 -22.33 -15.16 10.19
C GLU A 350 -23.65 -14.52 9.72
N ASN A 351 -24.05 -13.38 10.30
CA ASN A 351 -25.30 -12.73 9.92
C ASN A 351 -25.26 -12.08 8.54
N VAL A 352 -24.10 -11.55 8.11
CA VAL A 352 -23.95 -10.92 6.80
C VAL A 352 -23.87 -11.97 5.69
N LEU A 353 -23.15 -13.07 5.92
CA LEU A 353 -22.96 -14.13 4.92
C LEU A 353 -24.02 -15.23 4.96
N ASP A 354 -24.84 -15.25 6.01
CA ASP A 354 -25.83 -16.28 6.32
C ASP A 354 -25.26 -17.71 6.19
N GLN A 355 -24.03 -17.93 6.66
CA GLN A 355 -23.37 -19.24 6.61
C GLN A 355 -22.53 -19.48 7.88
N GLU A 356 -22.23 -20.75 8.16
CA GLU A 356 -21.35 -21.12 9.26
C GLU A 356 -19.92 -20.60 9.01
N ILE A 357 -19.30 -20.04 10.04
CA ILE A 357 -17.89 -19.64 10.00
C ILE A 357 -17.07 -20.64 10.84
N ILE A 358 -16.07 -21.26 10.23
CA ILE A 358 -15.18 -22.21 10.89
C ILE A 358 -14.23 -21.44 11.81
N MET A 359 -14.25 -21.82 13.10
CA MET A 359 -13.47 -21.20 14.16
C MET A 359 -12.47 -22.21 14.73
N PRO A 360 -11.26 -22.33 14.16
CA PRO A 360 -10.26 -23.26 14.68
C PRO A 360 -9.80 -22.84 16.08
N GLU A 361 -9.32 -23.81 16.85
CA GLU A 361 -8.65 -23.51 18.10
C GLU A 361 -7.33 -22.78 17.82
N HIS A 362 -6.93 -21.86 18.71
CA HIS A 362 -5.70 -21.08 18.55
C HIS A 362 -5.62 -20.25 17.24
N ARG A 363 -6.78 -19.87 16.67
CA ARG A 363 -6.94 -19.05 15.45
C ARG A 363 -6.10 -17.77 15.37
N GLU A 364 -5.69 -17.21 16.51
CA GLU A 364 -4.88 -15.99 16.58
C GLU A 364 -3.38 -16.21 16.33
N VAL A 365 -2.92 -17.48 16.31
CA VAL A 365 -1.51 -17.85 16.10
C VAL A 365 -1.29 -18.75 14.89
N LEU A 366 -2.30 -18.94 14.02
CA LEU A 366 -2.19 -19.91 12.92
C LEU A 366 -1.18 -19.55 11.84
N GLY A 367 -0.80 -18.28 11.67
CA GLY A 367 0.34 -17.93 10.81
C GLY A 367 1.63 -18.60 11.30
N ALA A 368 1.89 -18.55 12.61
CA ALA A 368 3.04 -19.25 13.21
C ALA A 368 2.89 -20.77 13.10
N HIS A 369 1.69 -21.31 13.30
CA HIS A 369 1.44 -22.75 13.14
C HIS A 369 1.74 -23.23 11.71
N GLY A 370 1.26 -22.50 10.71
CA GLY A 370 1.51 -22.78 9.30
C GLY A 370 2.99 -22.77 8.95
N ALA A 371 3.74 -21.81 9.49
CA ALA A 371 5.18 -21.77 9.35
C ALA A 371 5.86 -23.02 9.94
N ALA A 372 5.44 -23.46 11.14
CA ALA A 372 5.95 -24.68 11.77
C ALA A 372 5.63 -25.94 10.95
N LEU A 373 4.43 -26.04 10.38
CA LEU A 373 4.04 -27.13 9.47
C LEU A 373 4.92 -27.14 8.21
N SER A 374 5.13 -25.99 7.58
CA SER A 374 5.92 -25.90 6.34
C SER A 374 7.39 -26.29 6.53
N VAL A 375 8.01 -25.93 7.66
CA VAL A 375 9.42 -26.34 7.92
C VAL A 375 9.52 -27.82 8.27
N MET A 376 8.50 -28.38 8.94
CA MET A 376 8.40 -29.83 9.15
C MET A 376 8.35 -30.57 7.81
N GLU A 377 7.52 -30.12 6.87
CA GLU A 377 7.40 -30.71 5.53
C GLU A 377 8.71 -30.65 4.76
N LYS A 378 9.39 -29.49 4.73
CA LYS A 378 10.71 -29.36 4.08
C LYS A 378 11.72 -30.35 4.64
N ARG A 379 11.73 -30.54 5.96
CA ARG A 379 12.61 -31.51 6.61
C ARG A 379 12.25 -32.94 6.21
N LEU A 380 10.97 -33.30 6.20
CA LEU A 380 10.49 -34.62 5.79
C LEU A 380 10.81 -34.91 4.32
N ASN A 381 10.77 -33.89 3.47
CA ASN A 381 11.19 -33.96 2.07
C ASN A 381 12.72 -33.98 1.86
N SER A 382 13.49 -34.08 2.95
CA SER A 382 14.96 -34.11 2.94
C SER A 382 15.62 -32.88 2.31
N GLU A 383 14.96 -31.72 2.30
CA GLU A 383 15.56 -30.46 1.84
C GLU A 383 16.65 -29.96 2.80
N PHE A 384 16.58 -30.34 4.07
CA PHE A 384 17.64 -30.16 5.06
C PHE A 384 17.57 -31.24 6.16
N VAL A 385 18.71 -31.54 6.80
CA VAL A 385 18.83 -32.66 7.76
C VAL A 385 18.92 -32.19 9.21
N ARG A 386 19.57 -31.05 9.47
CA ARG A 386 19.71 -30.46 10.82
C ARG A 386 19.33 -28.99 10.79
N SER A 387 18.65 -28.54 11.84
CA SER A 387 18.32 -27.13 12.02
C SER A 387 19.59 -26.30 12.21
N SER A 388 19.60 -25.12 11.61
CA SER A 388 20.60 -24.06 11.77
C SER A 388 20.41 -23.25 13.06
N PHE A 389 19.34 -23.52 13.82
CA PHE A 389 18.99 -22.79 15.03
C PHE A 389 20.14 -22.79 16.06
N PRO A 390 20.62 -21.60 16.49
CA PRO A 390 21.72 -21.48 17.44
C PRO A 390 21.43 -21.96 18.87
N GLY A 391 20.17 -22.30 19.18
CA GLY A 391 19.71 -22.62 20.54
C GLY A 391 19.20 -21.40 21.32
N LEU A 392 18.40 -21.65 22.36
CA LEU A 392 17.71 -20.59 23.12
C LEU A 392 18.69 -19.68 23.89
N ASP A 393 19.69 -20.25 24.56
CA ASP A 393 20.64 -19.49 25.40
C ASP A 393 21.39 -18.42 24.65
N ASN A 394 21.93 -18.79 23.48
CA ASN A 394 22.70 -17.90 22.63
C ASN A 394 21.87 -16.70 22.17
N LEU A 395 20.58 -16.90 21.89
CA LEU A 395 19.69 -15.84 21.39
C LEU A 395 19.16 -14.96 22.52
N ILE A 396 18.83 -15.53 23.68
CA ILE A 396 18.34 -14.78 24.83
C ILE A 396 19.41 -13.83 25.38
N GLN A 397 20.68 -14.29 25.41
CA GLN A 397 21.80 -13.49 25.91
C GLN A 397 22.44 -12.59 24.84
N ALA A 398 22.01 -12.70 23.59
CA ALA A 398 22.56 -11.92 22.49
C ALA A 398 22.38 -10.42 22.75
N THR A 399 23.49 -9.68 22.78
CA THR A 399 23.45 -8.22 22.82
C THR A 399 23.11 -7.70 21.44
N ILE A 400 21.92 -7.10 21.29
CA ILE A 400 21.50 -6.51 20.02
C ILE A 400 22.08 -5.10 19.95
N SER A 401 23.05 -4.90 19.07
CA SER A 401 23.45 -3.56 18.64
C SER A 401 22.94 -3.31 17.22
N HIS A 402 22.44 -2.11 16.98
CA HIS A 402 22.12 -1.67 15.64
C HIS A 402 22.80 -0.34 15.36
N LYS A 403 23.15 -0.13 14.09
CA LYS A 403 23.63 1.16 13.59
C LYS A 403 22.74 1.57 12.44
N GLU A 404 22.25 2.80 12.51
CA GLU A 404 21.60 3.42 11.37
C GLU A 404 22.66 4.03 10.44
N LYS A 405 22.59 3.71 9.15
CA LYS A 405 23.44 4.29 8.13
C LYS A 405 22.65 4.56 6.87
N LEU A 406 22.95 5.66 6.21
CA LEU A 406 22.47 5.90 4.84
C LEU A 406 23.13 4.89 3.89
N CYS A 407 22.33 4.29 3.02
CA CYS A 407 22.80 3.37 2.00
C CYS A 407 23.70 4.11 1.01
N ARG A 408 24.96 3.67 0.87
CA ARG A 408 25.91 4.21 -0.11
C ARG A 408 26.64 3.11 -0.89
N ILE A 409 26.08 1.90 -0.94
CA ILE A 409 26.72 0.77 -1.63
C ILE A 409 26.81 1.04 -3.13
N ASP A 410 25.71 1.50 -3.72
CA ASP A 410 25.73 1.93 -5.10
C ASP A 410 25.94 3.45 -5.12
N LYS A 411 27.11 3.87 -5.58
CA LYS A 411 27.46 5.29 -5.70
C LYS A 411 26.55 6.04 -6.69
N LYS A 412 25.84 5.32 -7.55
CA LYS A 412 24.87 5.84 -8.52
C LYS A 412 23.42 5.73 -8.03
N CYS A 413 23.18 5.25 -6.81
CA CYS A 413 21.83 5.12 -6.25
C CYS A 413 21.44 6.39 -5.50
N HIS A 414 20.33 7.00 -5.89
CA HIS A 414 19.88 8.30 -5.36
C HIS A 414 18.82 8.19 -4.24
N ASN A 415 18.37 6.98 -3.89
CA ASN A 415 17.29 6.80 -2.90
C ASN A 415 17.68 7.13 -1.45
N GLU A 416 18.97 7.34 -1.15
CA GLU A 416 19.52 7.67 0.18
C GLU A 416 18.90 6.89 1.37
N CYS A 417 18.53 5.64 1.17
CA CYS A 417 17.71 4.94 2.14
C CYS A 417 18.41 4.79 3.50
N LYS A 418 17.66 5.01 4.59
CA LYS A 418 18.12 4.70 5.94
C LYS A 418 18.08 3.19 6.15
N LEU A 419 19.25 2.60 6.34
CA LEU A 419 19.41 1.19 6.65
C LEU A 419 19.65 1.00 8.14
N LYS A 420 18.99 0.01 8.74
CA LYS A 420 19.30 -0.51 10.07
C LYS A 420 20.19 -1.73 9.90
N ILE A 421 21.43 -1.65 10.39
CA ILE A 421 22.38 -2.76 10.38
C ILE A 421 22.44 -3.34 11.77
N TYR A 422 21.88 -4.54 11.94
CA TYR A 422 21.96 -5.33 13.16
C TYR A 422 23.22 -6.20 13.14
N ASP A 423 23.86 -6.34 14.30
CA ASP A 423 24.98 -7.25 14.52
C ASP A 423 24.58 -8.29 15.58
N PHE A 424 24.52 -9.55 15.17
CA PHE A 424 24.17 -10.69 15.99
C PHE A 424 25.43 -11.53 16.28
N GLY A 425 26.35 -10.97 17.08
CA GLY A 425 27.58 -11.67 17.47
C GLY A 425 28.50 -12.00 16.29
N GLY A 426 28.61 -11.09 15.31
CA GLY A 426 29.44 -11.25 14.11
C GLY A 426 28.65 -11.54 12.83
N ARG A 427 27.38 -11.97 12.93
CA ARG A 427 26.46 -12.08 11.79
C ARG A 427 25.71 -10.77 11.60
N LYS A 428 25.90 -10.12 10.45
CA LYS A 428 25.22 -8.86 10.14
C LYS A 428 23.94 -9.11 9.38
N SER A 429 22.83 -8.54 9.85
CA SER A 429 21.58 -8.41 9.10
C SER A 429 21.34 -6.95 8.79
N ILE A 430 20.99 -6.66 7.55
CA ILE A 430 20.75 -5.29 7.07
C ILE A 430 19.28 -5.21 6.72
N TRP A 431 18.61 -4.17 7.22
CA TRP A 431 17.18 -3.98 6.99
C TRP A 431 16.85 -2.56 6.57
N GLY A 432 15.74 -2.44 5.84
CA GLY A 432 15.32 -1.21 5.20
C GLY A 432 15.92 -1.07 3.79
N GLY A 433 15.60 0.06 3.16
CA GLY A 433 15.99 0.30 1.78
C GLY A 433 14.85 0.13 0.80
N ASP A 434 14.55 1.21 0.06
CA ASP A 434 13.48 1.26 -0.92
C ASP A 434 13.75 0.42 -2.18
N CYS A 435 14.91 -0.22 -2.27
CA CYS A 435 15.32 -1.06 -3.40
C CYS A 435 15.18 -2.56 -3.15
N GLY A 436 14.70 -2.98 -1.97
CA GLY A 436 14.55 -4.39 -1.61
C GLY A 436 15.86 -5.19 -1.67
N ARG A 437 17.01 -4.51 -1.61
CA ARG A 437 18.34 -5.15 -1.74
C ARG A 437 18.62 -6.13 -0.59
N TYR A 438 18.08 -5.86 0.59
CA TYR A 438 18.34 -6.63 1.79
C TYR A 438 17.13 -7.40 2.30
N GLU A 439 15.96 -7.25 1.67
CA GLU A 439 14.74 -7.99 2.05
C GLU A 439 14.77 -9.45 1.55
N VAL A 440 15.37 -9.70 0.37
CA VAL A 440 15.45 -11.06 -0.20
C VAL A 440 16.82 -11.66 0.12
N LYS A 441 16.83 -12.73 0.92
CA LYS A 441 18.06 -13.44 1.34
C LYS A 441 18.69 -14.19 0.15
N ARG A 442 20.01 -14.41 0.24
CA ARG A 442 20.89 -15.06 -0.75
C ARG A 442 20.58 -16.56 -0.94
N ASP A 443 19.51 -16.91 -1.64
CA ASP A 443 19.57 -18.17 -2.39
C ASP A 443 20.51 -17.93 -3.58
N ARG A 444 21.50 -18.82 -3.77
CA ARG A 444 22.41 -18.82 -4.94
C ARG A 444 21.66 -19.23 -6.24
N ARG A 445 20.43 -18.75 -6.43
CA ARG A 445 19.69 -18.94 -7.67
C ARG A 445 20.18 -17.91 -8.68
N GLU A 446 20.31 -18.32 -9.93
CA GLU A 446 20.50 -17.40 -11.03
C GLU A 446 19.32 -16.43 -11.03
N THR A 447 19.63 -15.13 -11.02
CA THR A 447 18.59 -14.09 -11.10
C THR A 447 18.09 -14.01 -12.53
N GLU A 448 16.78 -13.91 -12.71
CA GLU A 448 16.17 -13.70 -14.03
C GLU A 448 16.59 -12.35 -14.64
N GLU A 449 16.44 -12.20 -15.95
CA GLU A 449 16.75 -10.95 -16.64
C GLU A 449 15.79 -9.83 -16.19
N ASN A 450 16.35 -8.66 -15.84
CA ASN A 450 15.55 -7.48 -15.48
C ASN A 450 15.18 -6.67 -16.73
N TRP A 451 14.03 -6.98 -17.33
CA TRP A 451 13.53 -6.32 -18.54
C TRP A 451 13.21 -4.82 -18.36
N PHE A 452 12.90 -4.37 -17.14
CA PHE A 452 12.79 -2.93 -16.85
C PHE A 452 14.13 -2.22 -16.99
N LYS A 453 15.21 -2.85 -16.50
CA LYS A 453 16.56 -2.30 -16.67
C LYS A 453 16.98 -2.30 -18.13
N LYS A 454 16.63 -3.36 -18.88
CA LYS A 454 16.87 -3.45 -20.33
C LYS A 454 16.20 -2.31 -21.10
N ARG A 455 14.93 -2.02 -20.77
CA ARG A 455 14.19 -0.86 -21.27
C ARG A 455 14.91 0.45 -20.98
N GLU A 456 15.34 0.64 -19.73
CA GLU A 456 16.04 1.86 -19.33
C GLU A 456 17.37 2.03 -20.09
N LEU A 457 18.16 0.96 -20.23
CA LEU A 457 19.41 0.99 -20.98
C LEU A 457 19.19 1.36 -22.45
N LEU A 458 18.17 0.77 -23.09
CA LEU A 458 17.79 1.11 -24.47
C LEU A 458 17.34 2.58 -24.57
N PHE A 459 16.49 3.02 -23.64
CA PHE A 459 16.03 4.41 -23.59
C PHE A 459 17.19 5.42 -23.43
N LEU A 460 18.17 5.11 -22.57
CA LEU A 460 19.36 5.94 -22.39
C LEU A 460 20.28 5.93 -23.61
N ASP A 461 20.37 4.81 -24.33
CA ASP A 461 21.14 4.72 -25.58
C ASP A 461 20.55 5.65 -26.66
N TYR A 462 19.22 5.65 -26.82
CA TYR A 462 18.52 6.58 -27.71
C TYR A 462 18.66 8.05 -27.31
N LEU A 463 18.84 8.33 -26.02
CA LEU A 463 19.08 9.68 -25.47
C LEU A 463 20.56 10.09 -25.45
N LYS A 464 21.48 9.20 -25.82
CA LYS A 464 22.91 9.44 -25.73
C LYS A 464 23.31 10.70 -26.49
N ASP A 465 24.13 11.53 -25.83
CA ASP A 465 24.61 12.82 -26.33
C ASP A 465 23.50 13.83 -26.68
N GLN A 466 22.26 13.63 -26.21
CA GLN A 466 21.13 14.54 -26.45
C GLN A 466 20.78 15.44 -25.28
N PHE A 467 21.36 15.20 -24.11
CA PHE A 467 21.06 15.99 -22.91
C PHE A 467 22.27 16.10 -21.99
N VAL A 468 22.22 17.11 -21.13
CA VAL A 468 23.10 17.28 -19.97
C VAL A 468 22.29 16.90 -18.73
N ASP A 469 22.87 16.09 -17.85
CA ASP A 469 22.23 15.78 -16.57
C ASP A 469 22.29 17.02 -15.66
N LEU A 470 21.18 17.40 -15.05
CA LEU A 470 21.14 18.54 -14.14
C LEU A 470 22.17 18.43 -12.99
N ALA A 471 22.48 17.23 -12.52
CA ALA A 471 23.52 17.02 -11.51
C ALA A 471 24.91 17.41 -12.04
N GLN A 472 25.17 17.14 -13.33
CA GLN A 472 26.40 17.60 -13.99
C GLN A 472 26.37 19.11 -14.15
N LEU A 473 25.24 19.69 -14.54
CA LEU A 473 25.09 21.15 -14.68
C LEU A 473 25.42 21.89 -13.37
N ARG A 474 24.85 21.43 -12.24
CA ARG A 474 25.07 21.99 -10.90
C ARG A 474 26.54 21.98 -10.46
N SER A 475 27.36 21.09 -11.03
CA SER A 475 28.80 21.01 -10.73
C SER A 475 29.64 22.09 -11.41
N LEU A 476 29.08 22.86 -12.35
CA LEU A 476 29.81 23.84 -13.17
C LEU A 476 30.10 25.19 -12.48
N ASN A 477 30.18 25.27 -11.14
CA ASN A 477 30.63 26.43 -10.36
C ASN A 477 29.96 27.79 -10.72
N LEU A 478 28.64 27.83 -10.86
CA LEU A 478 27.91 29.11 -10.90
C LEU A 478 27.61 29.65 -9.48
N PRO A 479 27.43 30.98 -9.33
CA PRO A 479 26.86 31.56 -8.11
C PRO A 479 25.49 30.94 -7.82
N ALA A 480 25.25 30.56 -6.56
CA ALA A 480 23.99 29.96 -6.15
C ALA A 480 22.79 30.84 -6.53
N GLY A 481 21.83 30.26 -7.28
CA GLY A 481 20.57 30.92 -7.63
C GLY A 481 20.52 31.64 -8.98
N GLN A 482 21.55 31.52 -9.83
CA GLN A 482 21.49 32.01 -11.21
C GLN A 482 21.31 30.87 -12.22
N PRO A 483 20.43 31.02 -13.23
CA PRO A 483 20.25 30.02 -14.26
C PRO A 483 21.47 29.91 -15.17
N HIS A 484 21.78 28.69 -15.63
CA HIS A 484 22.74 28.47 -16.69
C HIS A 484 22.12 28.91 -18.02
N GLU A 485 22.36 30.15 -18.44
CA GLU A 485 21.74 30.72 -19.65
C GLU A 485 22.07 29.93 -20.93
N SER A 486 23.29 29.41 -21.05
CA SER A 486 23.76 28.64 -22.21
C SER A 486 24.85 27.64 -21.87
N ILE A 487 24.97 26.57 -22.65
CA ILE A 487 26.07 25.58 -22.64
C ILE A 487 26.63 25.52 -24.05
N ASP A 488 27.95 25.68 -24.21
CA ASP A 488 28.63 25.70 -25.52
C ASP A 488 27.98 26.64 -26.54
N GLY A 489 27.53 27.81 -26.08
CA GLY A 489 26.84 28.82 -26.90
C GLY A 489 25.39 28.51 -27.25
N LYS A 490 24.82 27.38 -26.77
CA LYS A 490 23.43 26.99 -26.98
C LYS A 490 22.57 27.35 -25.77
N PRO A 491 21.40 28.00 -25.94
CA PRO A 491 20.50 28.28 -24.82
C PRO A 491 20.04 26.99 -24.13
N THR A 492 19.96 27.00 -22.80
CA THR A 492 19.52 25.81 -22.04
C THR A 492 18.00 25.70 -21.98
N ILE A 493 17.51 24.46 -21.99
CA ILE A 493 16.10 24.15 -21.78
C ILE A 493 15.91 22.95 -20.85
N GLY A 494 15.26 23.17 -19.72
CA GLY A 494 15.02 22.17 -18.69
C GLY A 494 13.77 21.34 -19.00
N ILE A 495 13.89 20.02 -18.92
CA ILE A 495 12.79 19.06 -19.10
C ILE A 495 12.72 18.12 -17.88
N PRO A 496 11.58 18.03 -17.17
CA PRO A 496 11.44 17.10 -16.05
C PRO A 496 11.34 15.65 -16.55
N ARG A 497 12.16 14.73 -16.02
CA ARG A 497 12.13 13.29 -16.33
C ARG A 497 11.00 12.58 -15.55
N SER A 498 9.76 13.00 -15.74
CA SER A 498 8.58 12.49 -15.03
C SER A 498 7.31 12.47 -15.88
N LEU A 499 6.26 11.78 -15.41
CA LEU A 499 4.98 11.60 -16.12
C LEU A 499 5.15 11.12 -17.57
N HIS A 500 4.60 11.85 -18.54
CA HIS A 500 4.66 11.51 -19.96
C HIS A 500 6.07 11.66 -20.55
N MET A 501 6.99 12.39 -19.91
CA MET A 501 8.38 12.49 -20.37
C MET A 501 9.12 11.15 -20.26
N LEU A 502 8.74 10.29 -19.31
CA LEU A 502 9.31 8.92 -19.24
C LEU A 502 9.00 8.08 -20.48
N GLN A 503 8.02 8.49 -21.29
CA GLN A 503 7.68 7.89 -22.58
C GLN A 503 8.21 8.70 -23.77
N TYR A 504 8.13 10.04 -23.71
CA TYR A 504 8.37 10.94 -24.84
C TYR A 504 9.64 11.80 -24.74
N SER A 505 10.53 11.59 -23.76
CA SER A 505 11.78 12.36 -23.71
C SER A 505 12.62 12.19 -24.98
N ILE A 506 12.63 11.02 -25.63
CA ILE A 506 13.39 10.81 -26.87
C ILE A 506 12.92 11.80 -27.95
N LEU A 507 11.60 11.89 -28.16
CA LEU A 507 10.99 12.89 -29.03
C LEU A 507 11.41 14.32 -28.64
N TRP A 508 11.20 14.72 -27.39
CA TRP A 508 11.39 16.12 -26.99
C TRP A 508 12.86 16.54 -26.91
N THR A 509 13.76 15.67 -26.44
CA THR A 509 15.19 15.99 -26.41
C THR A 509 15.72 16.15 -27.82
N ARG A 510 15.37 15.24 -28.75
CA ARG A 510 15.79 15.32 -30.16
C ARG A 510 15.22 16.57 -30.84
N PHE A 511 13.95 16.89 -30.59
CA PHE A 511 13.31 18.09 -31.11
C PHE A 511 14.08 19.36 -30.71
N TRP A 512 14.40 19.51 -29.43
CA TRP A 512 15.09 20.70 -28.92
C TRP A 512 16.57 20.75 -29.31
N THR A 513 17.29 19.63 -29.31
CA THR A 513 18.70 19.62 -29.78
C THR A 513 18.79 19.98 -31.25
N LYS A 514 17.84 19.55 -32.09
CA LYS A 514 17.78 19.91 -33.52
C LYS A 514 17.45 21.37 -33.76
N LEU A 515 16.74 22.01 -32.83
CA LEU A 515 16.50 23.45 -32.83
C LEU A 515 17.67 24.27 -32.25
N GLY A 516 18.74 23.62 -31.81
CA GLY A 516 19.96 24.28 -31.34
C GLY A 516 20.01 24.56 -29.83
N PHE A 517 19.17 23.91 -29.03
CA PHE A 517 19.16 24.06 -27.58
C PHE A 517 20.05 23.02 -26.88
N ALA A 518 20.58 23.39 -25.73
CA ALA A 518 21.19 22.44 -24.79
C ALA A 518 20.11 21.93 -23.84
N VAL A 519 19.67 20.69 -24.05
CA VAL A 519 18.61 20.08 -23.24
C VAL A 519 19.18 19.63 -21.91
N VAL A 520 18.50 19.99 -20.82
CA VAL A 520 18.86 19.58 -19.46
C VAL A 520 17.73 18.71 -18.91
N LEU A 521 18.03 17.46 -18.58
CA LEU A 521 17.08 16.57 -17.91
C LEU A 521 17.37 16.53 -16.41
N THR A 522 16.31 16.45 -15.60
CA THR A 522 16.48 16.05 -14.20
C THR A 522 17.04 14.62 -14.10
N PRO A 523 17.79 14.31 -13.04
CA PRO A 523 18.20 12.93 -12.76
C PRO A 523 16.96 12.04 -12.47
N PRO A 524 17.15 10.71 -12.37
CA PRO A 524 16.14 9.83 -11.78
C PRO A 524 15.64 10.36 -10.43
N THR A 525 14.37 10.11 -10.12
CA THR A 525 13.72 10.56 -8.88
C THR A 525 14.50 10.11 -7.65
N ASP A 526 14.93 11.09 -6.86
CA ASP A 526 15.66 10.90 -5.62
C ASP A 526 14.89 11.46 -4.41
N GLN A 527 15.50 11.42 -3.23
CA GLN A 527 14.84 11.91 -2.03
C GLN A 527 14.67 13.45 -2.04
N GLU A 528 15.58 14.20 -2.66
CA GLU A 528 15.48 15.66 -2.81
C GLU A 528 14.26 16.01 -3.68
N ILE A 529 14.16 15.42 -4.87
CA ILE A 529 13.03 15.56 -5.80
C ILE A 529 11.72 15.20 -5.08
N ASN A 530 11.68 14.04 -4.43
CA ASN A 530 10.49 13.55 -3.78
C ASN A 530 9.96 14.51 -2.70
N LEU A 531 10.83 14.92 -1.76
CA LEU A 531 10.45 15.84 -0.68
C LEU A 531 10.07 17.21 -1.23
N ALA A 532 10.84 17.73 -2.19
CA ALA A 532 10.55 19.01 -2.82
C ALA A 532 9.14 19.04 -3.44
N GLY A 533 8.72 17.92 -4.04
CA GLY A 533 7.39 17.73 -4.61
C GLY A 533 6.29 17.68 -3.55
N ILE A 534 6.45 16.81 -2.54
CA ILE A 534 5.47 16.66 -1.45
C ILE A 534 5.26 17.97 -0.70
N GLU A 535 6.34 18.68 -0.36
CA GLU A 535 6.29 19.92 0.43
C GLU A 535 5.74 21.13 -0.32
N SER A 536 5.81 21.12 -1.66
CA SER A 536 5.31 22.25 -2.47
C SER A 536 3.89 22.05 -2.98
N MET A 537 3.32 20.85 -2.83
CA MET A 537 2.00 20.54 -3.35
C MET A 537 0.92 21.33 -2.61
N THR A 538 0.06 22.05 -3.35
CA THR A 538 -1.02 22.87 -2.78
C THR A 538 -2.36 22.14 -2.69
N SER A 539 -2.49 20.99 -3.35
CA SER A 539 -3.70 20.18 -3.42
C SER A 539 -3.37 18.69 -3.34
N GLU A 540 -4.21 17.89 -2.67
CA GLU A 540 -4.00 16.44 -2.65
C GLU A 540 -4.24 15.80 -4.02
N THR A 541 -3.22 15.09 -4.53
CA THR A 541 -3.19 14.43 -5.83
C THR A 541 -2.51 13.07 -5.72
N CYS A 542 -2.58 12.24 -6.78
CA CYS A 542 -1.79 11.01 -6.82
C CYS A 542 -0.27 11.28 -6.76
N TYR A 543 0.46 10.32 -6.20
CA TYR A 543 1.90 10.43 -5.94
C TYR A 543 2.77 10.82 -7.16
N PRO A 544 2.51 10.32 -8.39
CA PRO A 544 3.28 10.73 -9.58
C PRO A 544 3.21 12.23 -9.89
N ILE A 545 2.09 12.90 -9.57
CA ILE A 545 1.95 14.35 -9.76
C ILE A 545 2.79 15.11 -8.73
N LYS A 546 2.87 14.61 -7.48
CA LYS A 546 3.77 15.12 -6.44
C LYS A 546 5.22 15.02 -6.88
N VAL A 547 5.62 13.86 -7.43
CA VAL A 547 6.98 13.66 -7.97
C VAL A 547 7.28 14.61 -9.13
N PHE A 548 6.37 14.75 -10.11
CA PHE A 548 6.52 15.70 -11.21
C PHE A 548 6.79 17.12 -10.74
N GLN A 549 6.03 17.58 -9.75
CA GLN A 549 6.21 18.90 -9.17
C GLN A 549 7.59 19.05 -8.51
N GLY A 550 8.10 18.01 -7.87
CA GLY A 550 9.47 17.96 -7.36
C GLY A 550 10.53 18.16 -8.45
N HIS A 551 10.38 17.47 -9.59
CA HIS A 551 11.29 17.63 -10.73
C HIS A 551 11.30 19.05 -11.27
N VAL A 552 10.12 19.67 -11.39
CA VAL A 552 10.00 21.06 -11.87
C VAL A 552 10.62 22.03 -10.87
N LYS A 553 10.36 21.87 -9.57
CA LYS A 553 10.93 22.72 -8.51
C LYS A 553 12.46 22.71 -8.51
N ILE A 554 13.07 21.56 -8.80
CA ILE A 554 14.53 21.40 -8.85
C ILE A 554 15.14 21.97 -10.13
N LEU A 555 14.41 21.96 -11.25
CA LEU A 555 14.82 22.63 -12.49
C LEU A 555 14.64 24.15 -12.45
N MET A 556 13.67 24.63 -11.67
CA MET A 556 13.34 26.05 -11.61
C MET A 556 14.56 26.88 -11.21
N GLY A 557 14.88 27.90 -12.02
CA GLY A 557 16.03 28.77 -11.83
C GLY A 557 17.39 28.15 -12.17
N GLN A 558 17.43 26.93 -12.72
CA GLN A 558 18.68 26.27 -13.16
C GLN A 558 18.94 26.44 -14.66
N THR A 559 17.88 26.57 -15.46
CA THR A 559 17.96 26.72 -16.92
C THR A 559 17.28 28.00 -17.38
N ARG A 560 17.66 28.49 -18.57
CA ARG A 560 17.05 29.67 -19.19
C ARG A 560 15.56 29.48 -19.43
N PHE A 561 15.20 28.33 -20.00
CA PHE A 561 13.81 27.95 -20.25
C PHE A 561 13.44 26.66 -19.53
N LEU A 562 12.17 26.53 -19.19
CA LEU A 562 11.52 25.30 -18.75
C LEU A 562 10.53 24.84 -19.80
N PHE A 563 10.63 23.59 -20.25
CA PHE A 563 9.69 23.02 -21.21
C PHE A 563 8.69 22.10 -20.51
N LEU A 564 7.46 22.59 -20.36
CA LEU A 564 6.35 21.89 -19.69
C LEU A 564 5.14 21.81 -20.64
N PRO A 565 5.17 20.95 -21.68
CA PRO A 565 4.08 20.85 -22.64
C PRO A 565 2.79 20.30 -21.99
N THR A 566 1.66 20.80 -22.46
CA THR A 566 0.34 20.25 -22.16
C THR A 566 0.00 19.20 -23.21
N ILE A 567 0.33 17.93 -22.94
CA ILE A 567 0.03 16.83 -23.86
C ILE A 567 -1.38 16.30 -23.59
N ILE A 568 -2.26 16.45 -24.57
CA ILE A 568 -3.69 16.13 -24.41
C ILE A 568 -3.97 14.66 -24.69
N ASN A 569 -3.50 14.14 -25.83
CA ASN A 569 -3.70 12.77 -26.27
C ASN A 569 -2.40 12.14 -26.78
N MET A 570 -2.44 10.82 -26.96
CA MET A 570 -1.37 10.02 -27.53
C MET A 570 -1.85 9.29 -28.79
N ALA A 571 -0.92 8.89 -29.64
CA ALA A 571 -1.20 8.01 -30.77
C ALA A 571 -1.86 6.71 -30.29
N THR A 572 -2.85 6.24 -31.04
CA THR A 572 -3.62 5.01 -30.77
C THR A 572 -3.54 4.09 -32.00
N PRO A 573 -3.63 2.75 -31.82
CA PRO A 573 -3.59 1.81 -32.94
C PRO A 573 -4.72 2.05 -33.94
N GLN A 574 -5.93 2.33 -33.45
CA GLN A 574 -7.08 2.64 -34.30
C GLN A 574 -7.45 4.14 -34.26
N PRO A 575 -7.84 4.75 -35.41
CA PRO A 575 -8.22 6.17 -35.46
C PRO A 575 -9.43 6.55 -34.60
N GLU A 576 -10.38 5.63 -34.41
CA GLU A 576 -11.61 5.84 -33.64
C GLU A 576 -11.40 5.87 -32.11
N GLU A 577 -10.28 5.34 -31.61
CA GLU A 577 -9.98 5.32 -30.18
C GLU A 577 -9.77 6.73 -29.62
N ILE A 578 -10.16 6.98 -28.38
CA ILE A 578 -10.13 8.34 -27.82
C ILE A 578 -8.69 8.81 -27.52
N GLY A 579 -7.92 8.01 -26.76
CA GLY A 579 -6.48 8.23 -26.59
C GLY A 579 -6.06 9.37 -25.64
N PHE A 580 -6.92 9.89 -24.77
CA PHE A 580 -6.55 11.00 -23.88
C PHE A 580 -5.61 10.59 -22.74
N PHE A 581 -4.73 11.50 -22.31
CA PHE A 581 -4.08 11.41 -21.01
C PHE A 581 -5.08 11.69 -19.87
N CYS A 582 -4.73 11.35 -18.63
CA CYS A 582 -5.61 11.69 -17.51
C CYS A 582 -5.60 13.21 -17.25
N PRO A 583 -6.70 13.80 -16.73
CA PRO A 583 -6.80 15.23 -16.52
C PRO A 583 -5.71 15.82 -15.62
N LEU A 584 -5.23 15.06 -14.63
CA LEU A 584 -4.12 15.50 -13.77
C LEU A 584 -2.80 15.60 -14.52
N VAL A 585 -2.53 14.70 -15.48
CA VAL A 585 -1.33 14.77 -16.33
C VAL A 585 -1.46 15.89 -17.37
N GLN A 586 -2.65 16.11 -17.93
CA GLN A 586 -2.91 17.23 -18.84
C GLN A 586 -2.75 18.57 -18.10
N GLY A 587 -3.28 18.66 -16.88
CA GLY A 587 -3.26 19.86 -16.05
C GLY A 587 -1.97 20.09 -15.26
N SER A 588 -1.01 19.14 -15.27
CA SER A 588 0.12 19.16 -14.33
C SER A 588 0.98 20.41 -14.46
N GLN A 589 1.14 20.94 -15.68
CA GLN A 589 1.89 22.18 -15.91
C GLN A 589 1.21 23.40 -15.27
N TYR A 590 -0.13 23.49 -15.33
CA TYR A 590 -0.85 24.63 -14.77
C TYR A 590 -0.80 24.59 -13.26
N MET A 591 -0.97 23.39 -12.69
CA MET A 591 -0.89 23.15 -11.26
C MET A 591 0.48 23.54 -10.71
N VAL A 592 1.57 23.08 -11.34
CA VAL A 592 2.92 23.38 -10.86
C VAL A 592 3.30 24.83 -11.09
N SER A 593 2.87 25.44 -12.20
CA SER A 593 3.13 26.86 -12.49
C SER A 593 2.48 27.76 -11.45
N ALA A 594 1.24 27.44 -11.05
CA ALA A 594 0.54 28.17 -10.00
C ALA A 594 1.15 27.92 -8.60
N ALA A 595 1.54 26.68 -8.30
CA ALA A 595 2.11 26.32 -7.00
C ALA A 595 3.50 26.91 -6.76
N LEU A 596 4.31 27.07 -7.81
CA LEU A 596 5.70 27.54 -7.72
C LEU A 596 5.91 28.98 -8.23
N ASP A 597 4.84 29.67 -8.66
CA ASP A 597 4.89 31.02 -9.24
C ASP A 597 5.91 31.14 -10.39
N ILE A 598 5.84 30.21 -11.35
CA ILE A 598 6.83 30.12 -12.44
C ILE A 598 6.67 31.32 -13.39
N PRO A 599 7.73 32.12 -13.64
CA PRO A 599 7.65 33.27 -14.53
C PRO A 599 7.34 32.86 -15.98
N SER A 600 6.30 33.45 -16.57
CA SER A 600 5.88 33.15 -17.95
C SER A 600 6.97 33.41 -18.99
N SER A 601 7.93 34.30 -18.71
CA SER A 601 9.07 34.58 -19.60
C SER A 601 10.07 33.43 -19.70
N THR A 602 10.06 32.50 -18.75
CA THR A 602 10.96 31.33 -18.73
C THR A 602 10.25 30.04 -19.11
N LEU A 603 8.92 30.06 -19.24
CA LEU A 603 8.09 28.87 -19.45
C LEU A 603 7.74 28.68 -20.93
N ILE A 604 8.02 27.49 -21.44
CA ILE A 604 7.60 27.03 -22.77
C ILE A 604 6.62 25.87 -22.58
N SER A 605 5.33 26.14 -22.75
CA SER A 605 4.25 25.18 -22.43
C SER A 605 3.22 25.04 -23.56
N PRO A 606 3.61 24.54 -24.75
CA PRO A 606 2.66 24.38 -25.85
C PRO A 606 1.61 23.33 -25.51
N THR A 607 0.40 23.50 -26.06
CA THR A 607 -0.63 22.44 -26.05
C THR A 607 -0.43 21.55 -27.27
N VAL A 608 -0.31 20.24 -27.05
CA VAL A 608 0.08 19.26 -28.09
C VAL A 608 -0.92 18.11 -28.12
N TYR A 609 -1.36 17.76 -29.34
CA TYR A 609 -2.25 16.64 -29.62
C TYR A 609 -1.48 15.59 -30.44
N LEU A 610 -0.77 14.67 -29.78
CA LEU A 610 0.11 13.72 -30.48
C LEU A 610 -0.63 12.70 -31.35
N LYS A 611 -1.94 12.57 -31.19
CA LYS A 611 -2.78 11.72 -32.06
C LYS A 611 -3.07 12.37 -33.42
N GLU A 612 -2.97 13.69 -33.52
CA GLU A 612 -3.28 14.42 -34.75
C GLU A 612 -2.21 14.22 -35.83
N PRO A 613 -2.55 14.42 -37.12
CA PRO A 613 -1.56 14.39 -38.19
C PRO A 613 -0.39 15.33 -37.90
N VAL A 614 0.81 14.91 -38.32
CA VAL A 614 2.07 15.63 -38.05
C VAL A 614 1.99 17.10 -38.44
N GLU A 615 1.33 17.42 -39.56
CA GLU A 615 1.16 18.78 -40.07
C GLU A 615 0.39 19.67 -39.10
N ARG A 616 -0.61 19.12 -38.41
CA ARG A 616 -1.38 19.84 -37.38
C ARG A 616 -0.54 20.05 -36.13
N VAL A 617 0.17 19.02 -35.66
CA VAL A 617 1.06 19.13 -34.49
C VAL A 617 2.14 20.19 -34.72
N VAL A 618 2.78 20.19 -35.89
CA VAL A 618 3.78 21.19 -36.28
C VAL A 618 3.19 22.59 -36.34
N THR A 619 1.96 22.73 -36.85
CA THR A 619 1.26 24.02 -36.90
C THR A 619 0.96 24.56 -35.51
N ASP A 620 0.51 23.70 -34.59
CA ASP A 620 0.23 24.09 -33.20
C ASP A 620 1.53 24.42 -32.45
N LEU A 621 2.61 23.65 -32.65
CA LEU A 621 3.93 23.97 -32.10
C LEU A 621 4.44 25.32 -32.62
N HIS A 622 4.35 25.59 -33.93
CA HIS A 622 4.76 26.87 -34.50
C HIS A 622 3.98 28.03 -33.89
N ARG A 623 2.65 27.92 -33.79
CA ARG A 623 1.80 28.98 -33.21
C ARG A 623 2.21 29.33 -31.78
N ASN A 624 2.64 28.33 -30.99
CA ASN A 624 3.04 28.53 -29.59
C ASN A 624 4.50 28.98 -29.43
N LEU A 625 5.38 28.69 -30.40
CA LEU A 625 6.83 28.95 -30.28
C LEU A 625 7.31 30.18 -31.06
N GLU A 626 6.60 30.60 -32.12
CA GLU A 626 7.01 31.71 -33.00
C GLU A 626 7.21 33.02 -32.23
N GLY A 627 6.27 33.39 -31.36
CA GLY A 627 6.34 34.62 -30.56
C GLY A 627 7.39 34.62 -29.44
N LEU A 628 7.87 33.44 -29.02
CA LEU A 628 8.84 33.28 -27.93
C LEU A 628 10.28 33.14 -28.44
N LEU A 629 10.47 32.42 -29.54
CA LEU A 629 11.79 31.97 -30.01
C LEU A 629 12.12 32.38 -31.45
N GLY A 630 11.17 32.94 -32.21
CA GLY A 630 11.39 33.35 -33.61
C GLY A 630 11.70 32.20 -34.57
N LEU A 631 11.27 30.97 -34.24
CA LEU A 631 11.53 29.78 -35.04
C LEU A 631 10.53 29.67 -36.22
N SER A 632 11.04 29.42 -37.43
CA SER A 632 10.18 29.25 -38.60
C SER A 632 9.47 27.89 -38.60
N LYS A 633 8.27 27.83 -39.20
CA LYS A 633 7.50 26.58 -39.36
C LYS A 633 8.32 25.45 -40.01
N ARG A 634 9.19 25.78 -40.98
CA ARG A 634 10.06 24.79 -41.64
C ARG A 634 11.10 24.19 -40.70
N GLN A 635 11.66 24.98 -39.79
CA GLN A 635 12.61 24.47 -38.79
C GLN A 635 11.91 23.51 -37.80
N ILE A 636 10.71 23.89 -37.35
CA ILE A 636 9.89 23.07 -36.43
C ILE A 636 9.46 21.77 -37.11
N ASP A 637 8.98 21.82 -38.35
CA ASP A 637 8.56 20.64 -39.12
C ASP A 637 9.70 19.62 -39.25
N ARG A 638 10.88 20.09 -39.69
CA ARG A 638 12.07 19.26 -39.85
C ARG A 638 12.50 18.64 -38.51
N ALA A 639 12.58 19.45 -37.45
CA ALA A 639 13.00 18.97 -36.14
C ALA A 639 12.01 17.95 -35.54
N TYR A 640 10.70 18.19 -35.70
CA TYR A 640 9.67 17.31 -35.15
C TYR A 640 9.59 15.97 -35.89
N ARG A 641 9.64 15.97 -37.23
CA ARG A 641 9.61 14.74 -38.03
C ARG A 641 10.79 13.82 -37.74
N GLU A 642 12.00 14.39 -37.70
CA GLU A 642 13.21 13.62 -37.38
C GLU A 642 13.15 13.06 -35.94
N ALA A 643 12.67 13.86 -34.99
CA ALA A 643 12.52 13.39 -33.62
C ALA A 643 11.44 12.31 -33.46
N LEU A 644 10.35 12.40 -34.23
CA LEU A 644 9.27 11.41 -34.24
C LEU A 644 9.74 10.08 -34.83
N GLU A 645 10.51 10.11 -35.91
CA GLU A 645 11.10 8.90 -36.51
C GLU A 645 11.94 8.12 -35.48
N VAL A 646 12.79 8.82 -34.72
CA VAL A 646 13.63 8.20 -33.67
C VAL A 646 12.77 7.67 -32.51
N GLN A 647 11.69 8.36 -32.14
CA GLN A 647 10.74 7.89 -31.12
C GLN A 647 10.02 6.61 -31.55
N LEU A 648 9.60 6.52 -32.82
CA LEU A 648 8.95 5.33 -33.38
C LEU A 648 9.93 4.16 -33.51
N ALA A 649 11.19 4.43 -33.89
CA ALA A 649 12.25 3.41 -33.91
C ALA A 649 12.47 2.79 -32.53
N PHE A 650 12.53 3.60 -31.47
CA PHE A 650 12.61 3.11 -30.10
C PHE A 650 11.43 2.20 -29.72
N GLN A 651 10.20 2.58 -30.09
CA GLN A 651 9.01 1.76 -29.84
C GLN A 651 9.06 0.42 -30.59
N SER A 652 9.47 0.44 -31.86
CA SER A 652 9.67 -0.77 -32.66
C SER A 652 10.72 -1.71 -32.05
N ASP A 653 11.85 -1.16 -31.58
CA ASP A 653 12.91 -1.96 -30.94
C ASP A 653 12.42 -2.66 -29.66
N LEU A 654 11.59 -1.98 -28.85
CA LEU A 654 10.99 -2.61 -27.66
C LEU A 654 10.12 -3.80 -28.03
N VAL A 655 9.25 -3.65 -29.04
CA VAL A 655 8.39 -4.73 -29.52
C VAL A 655 9.21 -5.90 -30.07
N GLN A 656 10.26 -5.62 -30.86
CA GLN A 656 11.16 -6.66 -31.38
C GLN A 656 11.88 -7.43 -30.26
N GLN A 657 12.29 -6.74 -29.20
CA GLN A 657 12.89 -7.38 -28.02
C GLN A 657 11.88 -8.22 -27.24
N GLY A 658 10.61 -7.78 -27.19
CA GLY A 658 9.52 -8.55 -26.57
C GLY A 658 9.15 -9.81 -27.34
N LEU A 659 9.17 -9.76 -28.67
CA LEU A 659 9.01 -10.95 -29.51
C LEU A 659 10.08 -11.99 -29.21
N LYS A 660 11.36 -11.58 -29.13
CA LYS A 660 12.47 -12.46 -28.75
C LYS A 660 12.30 -13.06 -27.35
N PHE A 661 11.76 -12.28 -26.40
CA PHE A 661 11.43 -12.80 -25.08
C PHE A 661 10.39 -13.93 -25.18
N LEU A 662 9.27 -13.68 -25.86
CA LEU A 662 8.20 -14.66 -26.02
C LEU A 662 8.67 -15.93 -26.76
N GLU A 663 9.49 -15.78 -27.80
CA GLU A 663 10.10 -16.89 -28.54
C GLU A 663 11.07 -17.72 -27.70
N SER A 664 11.69 -17.11 -26.67
CA SER A 664 12.63 -17.81 -25.78
C SER A 664 11.93 -18.69 -24.73
N LEU A 665 10.62 -18.48 -24.51
CA LEU A 665 9.86 -19.21 -23.50
C LEU A 665 9.64 -20.67 -23.91
N GLN A 666 9.88 -21.58 -22.98
CA GLN A 666 9.57 -23.00 -23.14
C GLN A 666 8.06 -23.26 -22.87
N PRO A 667 7.48 -24.38 -23.33
CA PRO A 667 6.04 -24.65 -23.20
C PRO A 667 5.46 -24.61 -21.77
N ASN A 668 6.30 -24.85 -20.75
CA ASN A 668 5.91 -24.82 -19.34
C ASN A 668 6.49 -23.61 -18.57
N ASP A 669 7.08 -22.64 -19.28
CA ASP A 669 7.57 -21.43 -18.63
C ASP A 669 6.42 -20.55 -18.19
N LEU A 670 6.48 -20.12 -16.92
CA LEU A 670 5.60 -19.10 -16.37
C LEU A 670 6.25 -17.73 -16.54
N TRP A 671 5.50 -16.77 -17.05
CA TRP A 671 5.96 -15.41 -17.23
C TRP A 671 4.89 -14.39 -16.83
N VAL A 672 5.32 -13.16 -16.57
CA VAL A 672 4.47 -12.09 -16.06
C VAL A 672 4.57 -10.85 -16.94
N ALA A 673 3.44 -10.37 -17.46
CA ALA A 673 3.36 -9.02 -18.02
C ALA A 673 3.08 -8.01 -16.91
N VAL A 674 3.89 -6.97 -16.84
CA VAL A 674 3.68 -5.86 -15.90
C VAL A 674 3.10 -4.67 -16.66
N SER A 675 1.84 -4.37 -16.36
CA SER A 675 1.07 -3.27 -16.96
C SER A 675 0.92 -2.10 -16.00
N GLY A 676 0.71 -0.91 -16.54
CA GLY A 676 0.57 0.31 -15.75
C GLY A 676 0.80 1.54 -16.61
N ARG A 677 0.66 2.71 -15.99
CA ARG A 677 1.04 3.95 -16.67
C ARG A 677 2.56 4.03 -16.76
N PHE A 678 3.10 4.65 -17.81
CA PHE A 678 4.55 4.71 -18.05
C PHE A 678 5.33 5.25 -16.85
N TYR A 679 4.79 6.23 -16.13
CA TYR A 679 5.41 6.74 -14.91
C TYR A 679 5.39 5.75 -13.74
N ASN A 680 4.42 4.83 -13.67
CA ASN A 680 4.44 3.73 -12.70
C ASN A 680 5.39 2.62 -13.12
N LEU A 681 5.66 2.48 -14.41
CA LEU A 681 6.52 1.40 -14.90
C LEU A 681 8.00 1.80 -14.87
N TYR A 682 8.35 3.06 -15.15
CA TYR A 682 9.75 3.43 -15.41
C TYR A 682 10.34 4.45 -14.44
N ASP A 683 9.57 4.93 -13.46
CA ASP A 683 10.14 5.64 -12.31
C ASP A 683 10.39 4.64 -11.17
N GLU A 684 11.68 4.36 -10.91
CA GLU A 684 12.10 3.38 -9.91
C GLU A 684 11.71 3.74 -8.47
N ARG A 685 11.47 5.02 -8.17
CA ARG A 685 11.01 5.48 -6.86
C ARG A 685 9.51 5.24 -6.72
N LEU A 686 8.73 5.56 -7.76
CA LEU A 686 7.28 5.32 -7.77
C LEU A 686 6.95 3.83 -7.70
N ASN A 687 7.76 2.98 -8.33
CA ASN A 687 7.48 1.54 -8.44
C ASN A 687 8.28 0.65 -7.50
N LEU A 688 9.06 1.25 -6.59
CA LEU A 688 9.88 0.56 -5.61
C LEU A 688 10.83 -0.49 -6.22
N ARG A 689 11.39 -0.17 -7.39
CA ARG A 689 12.26 -1.03 -8.22
C ARG A 689 11.66 -2.38 -8.55
N MET A 690 10.40 -2.38 -8.95
CA MET A 690 9.62 -3.59 -9.27
C MET A 690 10.38 -4.61 -10.11
N GLY A 691 10.96 -4.19 -11.25
CA GLY A 691 11.68 -5.09 -12.15
C GLY A 691 12.88 -5.79 -11.50
N GLN A 692 13.58 -5.10 -10.59
CA GLN A 692 14.68 -5.71 -9.84
C GLN A 692 14.16 -6.76 -8.83
N ASN A 693 13.03 -6.48 -8.17
CA ASN A 693 12.45 -7.40 -7.19
C ASN A 693 11.91 -8.66 -7.88
N LEU A 694 11.21 -8.52 -9.01
CA LEU A 694 10.73 -9.64 -9.83
C LEU A 694 11.88 -10.54 -10.28
N ALA A 695 12.96 -9.94 -10.80
CA ALA A 695 14.15 -10.67 -11.23
C ALA A 695 14.82 -11.46 -10.08
N LYS A 696 14.96 -10.84 -8.89
CA LYS A 696 15.50 -11.51 -7.69
C LYS A 696 14.61 -12.65 -7.18
N LEU A 697 13.30 -12.51 -7.32
CA LEU A 697 12.34 -13.56 -6.97
C LEU A 697 12.32 -14.69 -8.00
N GLY A 698 13.06 -14.57 -9.10
CA GLY A 698 13.10 -15.57 -10.17
C GLY A 698 11.80 -15.59 -10.99
N ILE A 699 11.19 -14.42 -11.20
CA ILE A 699 9.99 -14.26 -12.02
C ILE A 699 10.41 -13.67 -13.37
N LYS A 700 10.13 -14.40 -14.47
CA LYS A 700 10.31 -13.93 -15.84
C LYS A 700 9.29 -12.84 -16.16
N ALA A 701 9.64 -11.58 -15.91
CA ALA A 701 8.71 -10.46 -16.02
C ALA A 701 9.10 -9.46 -17.11
N ILE A 702 8.13 -9.02 -17.90
CA ILE A 702 8.30 -8.08 -19.01
C ILE A 702 7.32 -6.90 -18.89
N PRO A 703 7.75 -5.63 -19.09
CA PRO A 703 6.84 -4.49 -19.05
C PRO A 703 6.00 -4.39 -20.34
N GLN A 704 4.81 -3.78 -20.23
CA GLN A 704 3.80 -3.78 -21.30
C GLN A 704 4.25 -3.19 -22.64
N ASP A 705 5.24 -2.29 -22.66
CA ASP A 705 5.71 -1.62 -23.89
C ASP A 705 6.57 -2.50 -24.80
N PHE A 706 6.94 -3.70 -24.35
CA PHE A 706 7.57 -4.74 -25.18
C PHE A 706 6.55 -5.63 -25.88
N LEU A 707 5.29 -5.62 -25.44
CA LEU A 707 4.25 -6.46 -26.03
C LEU A 707 3.60 -5.71 -27.18
N ASP A 708 3.54 -6.33 -28.35
CA ASP A 708 2.75 -5.81 -29.46
C ASP A 708 1.27 -5.85 -29.08
N THR A 709 0.70 -4.66 -28.90
CA THR A 709 -0.71 -4.49 -28.55
C THR A 709 -1.52 -3.95 -29.72
N GLU A 710 -0.92 -3.59 -30.85
CA GLU A 710 -1.63 -2.87 -31.91
C GLU A 710 -2.72 -3.71 -32.58
N SER A 711 -2.47 -5.02 -32.72
CA SER A 711 -3.37 -5.97 -33.36
C SER A 711 -4.47 -6.52 -32.44
N VAL A 712 -4.43 -6.22 -31.14
CA VAL A 712 -5.39 -6.74 -30.17
C VAL A 712 -6.68 -5.94 -30.26
N ASP A 713 -7.84 -6.59 -30.38
CA ASP A 713 -9.15 -5.92 -30.43
C ASP A 713 -9.57 -5.30 -29.06
N LEU A 714 -10.19 -4.10 -29.06
CA LEU A 714 -10.88 -3.49 -27.89
C LEU A 714 -12.34 -3.14 -28.13
N SER A 715 -12.98 -3.70 -29.16
CA SER A 715 -14.36 -3.36 -29.50
C SER A 715 -15.35 -3.57 -28.33
N ASP A 716 -15.00 -4.39 -27.34
CA ASP A 716 -15.71 -4.61 -26.07
C ASP A 716 -15.64 -3.43 -25.08
N PHE A 717 -14.68 -2.51 -25.25
CA PHE A 717 -14.54 -1.28 -24.46
C PHE A 717 -14.53 -0.03 -25.35
N PRO A 718 -15.61 0.23 -26.14
CA PRO A 718 -15.62 1.28 -27.17
C PRO A 718 -15.49 2.70 -26.61
N ASN A 719 -15.80 2.88 -25.32
CA ASN A 719 -15.72 4.16 -24.62
C ASN A 719 -14.47 4.29 -23.75
N MET A 720 -13.43 3.48 -23.98
CA MET A 720 -12.18 3.60 -23.25
C MET A 720 -11.53 4.96 -23.54
N TYR A 721 -11.64 5.86 -22.55
CA TYR A 721 -11.25 7.26 -22.70
C TYR A 721 -9.73 7.46 -22.69
N TRP A 722 -9.00 6.67 -21.90
CA TRP A 722 -7.57 6.86 -21.68
C TRP A 722 -6.73 6.01 -22.62
N GLY A 723 -5.78 6.61 -23.34
CA GLY A 723 -4.89 5.89 -24.26
C GLY A 723 -4.05 4.83 -23.55
N SER A 724 -3.45 5.17 -22.41
CA SER A 724 -2.72 4.17 -21.60
C SER A 724 -3.65 3.09 -21.03
N GLY A 725 -4.92 3.43 -20.75
CA GLY A 725 -5.93 2.48 -20.29
C GLY A 725 -6.25 1.45 -21.36
N ALA A 726 -6.40 1.89 -22.62
CA ALA A 726 -6.57 0.98 -23.75
C ALA A 726 -5.40 0.01 -23.86
N GLN A 727 -4.15 0.50 -23.81
CA GLN A 727 -2.96 -0.34 -23.85
C GLN A 727 -2.92 -1.36 -22.69
N ILE A 728 -3.23 -0.95 -21.46
CA ILE A 728 -3.30 -1.83 -20.29
C ILE A 728 -4.29 -2.99 -20.52
N LEU A 729 -5.48 -2.71 -21.06
CA LEU A 729 -6.49 -3.74 -21.34
C LEU A 729 -6.08 -4.66 -22.49
N ARG A 730 -5.40 -4.15 -23.52
CA ARG A 730 -4.81 -4.99 -24.58
C ARG A 730 -3.77 -5.94 -24.03
N THR A 731 -2.88 -5.46 -23.17
CA THR A 731 -1.91 -6.29 -22.46
C THR A 731 -2.62 -7.38 -21.64
N ALA A 732 -3.69 -7.03 -20.92
CA ALA A 732 -4.48 -8.02 -20.19
C ALA A 732 -5.06 -9.12 -21.09
N LYS A 733 -5.54 -8.77 -22.29
CA LYS A 733 -6.03 -9.75 -23.28
C LYS A 733 -4.92 -10.67 -23.80
N ILE A 734 -3.73 -10.13 -24.09
CA ILE A 734 -2.55 -10.94 -24.48
C ILE A 734 -2.20 -11.95 -23.40
N VAL A 735 -2.15 -11.48 -22.14
CA VAL A 735 -1.89 -12.34 -20.98
C VAL A 735 -2.98 -13.41 -20.84
N LYS A 736 -4.26 -13.03 -20.94
CA LYS A 736 -5.38 -13.96 -20.83
C LYS A 736 -5.31 -15.07 -21.87
N ALA A 737 -4.93 -14.75 -23.10
CA ALA A 737 -4.81 -15.70 -24.22
C ALA A 737 -3.66 -16.71 -24.08
N ASN A 738 -2.63 -16.41 -23.27
CA ASN A 738 -1.44 -17.25 -23.12
C ASN A 738 -1.46 -18.05 -21.82
N SER A 739 -1.58 -19.39 -21.85
CA SER A 739 -1.72 -20.22 -20.65
C SER A 739 -0.60 -20.02 -19.60
N GLY A 740 0.66 -19.84 -20.02
CA GLY A 740 1.80 -19.57 -19.13
C GLY A 740 1.99 -18.10 -18.74
N GLY A 741 1.19 -17.17 -19.26
CA GLY A 741 1.31 -15.73 -19.01
C GLY A 741 0.38 -15.24 -17.90
N PHE A 742 0.90 -14.48 -16.94
CA PHE A 742 0.16 -13.88 -15.83
C PHE A 742 0.30 -12.36 -15.79
N GLY A 743 -0.60 -11.68 -15.07
CA GLY A 743 -0.69 -10.23 -15.08
C GLY A 743 -0.34 -9.60 -13.73
N ILE A 744 0.55 -8.62 -13.73
CA ILE A 744 0.67 -7.63 -12.64
C ILE A 744 0.25 -6.27 -13.19
N HIS A 745 -0.63 -5.57 -12.50
CA HIS A 745 -1.04 -4.21 -12.83
C HIS A 745 -0.62 -3.23 -11.74
N ILE A 746 0.13 -2.19 -12.08
CA ILE A 746 0.62 -1.17 -11.14
C ILE A 746 -0.17 0.13 -11.29
N THR A 747 -0.76 0.58 -10.19
CA THR A 747 -1.50 1.84 -10.07
C THR A 747 -1.07 2.63 -8.82
N ASN A 748 -1.66 3.80 -8.61
CA ASN A 748 -1.44 4.59 -7.40
C ASN A 748 -2.73 4.88 -6.65
N PHE A 749 -2.59 5.05 -5.34
CA PHE A 749 -3.63 5.63 -4.51
C PHE A 749 -4.07 7.00 -5.09
N SER A 750 -5.35 7.29 -4.97
CA SER A 750 -6.00 8.49 -5.53
C SER A 750 -5.96 8.59 -7.08
N CYS A 751 -5.70 7.50 -7.81
CA CYS A 751 -5.79 7.49 -9.27
C CYS A 751 -7.25 7.31 -9.74
N GLY A 752 -7.93 8.40 -10.06
CA GLY A 752 -9.33 8.37 -10.51
C GLY A 752 -9.54 7.56 -11.79
N ALA A 753 -8.64 7.66 -12.77
CA ALA A 753 -8.78 6.92 -14.03
C ALA A 753 -8.61 5.40 -13.85
N ASP A 754 -7.64 4.99 -13.03
CA ASP A 754 -7.38 3.56 -12.82
C ASP A 754 -8.49 2.89 -11.99
N SER A 755 -9.20 3.64 -11.13
CA SER A 755 -10.38 3.12 -10.43
C SER A 755 -11.44 2.50 -11.37
N PHE A 756 -11.53 2.98 -12.61
CA PHE A 756 -12.37 2.37 -13.66
C PHE A 756 -11.65 1.25 -14.39
N ILE A 757 -10.39 1.47 -14.78
CA ILE A 757 -9.59 0.50 -15.56
C ILE A 757 -9.42 -0.81 -14.81
N GLU A 758 -9.21 -0.76 -13.49
CA GLU A 758 -9.04 -1.98 -12.70
C GLU A 758 -10.27 -2.90 -12.80
N HIS A 759 -11.50 -2.37 -12.88
CA HIS A 759 -12.69 -3.20 -13.04
C HIS A 759 -12.70 -3.93 -14.38
N PHE A 760 -12.29 -3.26 -15.46
CA PHE A 760 -12.16 -3.87 -16.78
C PHE A 760 -11.01 -4.87 -16.83
N TYR A 761 -9.88 -4.57 -16.18
CA TYR A 761 -8.75 -5.48 -16.06
C TYR A 761 -9.17 -6.79 -15.38
N ARG A 762 -9.85 -6.70 -14.22
CA ARG A 762 -10.40 -7.87 -13.51
C ARG A 762 -11.38 -8.65 -14.40
N HIS A 763 -12.24 -7.96 -15.14
CA HIS A 763 -13.19 -8.59 -16.06
C HIS A 763 -12.50 -9.42 -17.15
N ILE A 764 -11.44 -8.89 -17.78
CA ILE A 764 -10.66 -9.60 -18.81
C ILE A 764 -9.95 -10.82 -18.22
N MET A 765 -9.30 -10.65 -17.06
CA MET A 765 -8.54 -11.75 -16.43
C MET A 765 -9.47 -12.88 -15.96
N GLY A 766 -10.66 -12.56 -15.48
CA GLY A 766 -11.64 -13.53 -14.99
C GLY A 766 -11.07 -14.34 -13.81
N GLN A 767 -11.10 -15.67 -13.91
CA GLN A 767 -10.54 -16.58 -12.90
C GLN A 767 -9.02 -16.77 -12.98
N LYS A 768 -8.38 -16.28 -14.05
CA LYS A 768 -6.94 -16.42 -14.19
C LYS A 768 -6.26 -15.50 -13.17
N PRO A 769 -5.33 -15.97 -12.34
CA PRO A 769 -4.62 -15.17 -11.35
C PRO A 769 -3.95 -13.93 -11.94
N TYR A 770 -4.12 -12.83 -11.23
CA TYR A 770 -3.45 -11.55 -11.46
C TYR A 770 -3.19 -10.88 -10.12
N LEU A 771 -2.32 -9.88 -10.13
CA LEU A 771 -2.04 -9.04 -8.97
C LEU A 771 -2.18 -7.57 -9.36
N ILE A 772 -3.00 -6.82 -8.62
CA ILE A 772 -3.07 -5.36 -8.72
C ILE A 772 -2.29 -4.77 -7.55
N LEU A 773 -1.28 -3.97 -7.85
CA LEU A 773 -0.45 -3.27 -6.87
C LEU A 773 -0.77 -1.78 -6.90
N GLU A 774 -1.39 -1.30 -5.84
CA GLU A 774 -1.64 0.11 -5.60
C GLU A 774 -0.53 0.68 -4.71
N LEU A 775 0.18 1.68 -5.22
CA LEU A 775 1.32 2.33 -4.56
C LEU A 775 0.99 3.77 -4.16
N ASP A 776 1.71 4.30 -3.18
CA ASP A 776 1.59 5.67 -2.69
C ASP A 776 2.92 6.19 -2.13
N GLU A 777 2.94 7.43 -1.63
CA GLU A 777 4.14 8.05 -1.04
C GLU A 777 4.64 7.35 0.25
N HIS A 778 3.81 6.53 0.91
CA HIS A 778 4.13 5.82 2.15
C HIS A 778 4.46 4.34 1.94
N SER A 779 4.35 3.86 0.69
CA SER A 779 4.49 2.44 0.36
C SER A 779 5.89 1.94 0.68
N ALA A 780 5.95 0.81 1.38
CA ALA A 780 7.18 0.14 1.76
C ALA A 780 7.43 -1.11 0.91
N VAL A 781 8.69 -1.33 0.51
CA VAL A 781 9.10 -2.44 -0.35
C VAL A 781 8.74 -3.79 0.24
N ALA A 782 8.89 -3.98 1.56
CA ALA A 782 8.63 -5.25 2.22
C ALA A 782 7.18 -5.74 1.98
N GLY A 783 6.20 -4.84 2.01
CA GLY A 783 4.80 -5.16 1.72
C GLY A 783 4.59 -5.55 0.25
N VAL A 784 5.26 -4.87 -0.69
CA VAL A 784 5.21 -5.22 -2.11
C VAL A 784 5.87 -6.57 -2.37
N VAL A 785 7.06 -6.83 -1.82
CA VAL A 785 7.78 -8.11 -1.98
C VAL A 785 6.95 -9.27 -1.45
N THR A 786 6.29 -9.10 -0.30
CA THR A 786 5.39 -10.13 0.25
C THR A 786 4.27 -10.49 -0.72
N ARG A 787 3.64 -9.50 -1.37
CA ARG A 787 2.61 -9.74 -2.40
C ARG A 787 3.18 -10.42 -3.65
N LEU A 788 4.39 -10.06 -4.07
CA LEU A 788 5.05 -10.72 -5.22
C LEU A 788 5.41 -12.17 -4.92
N GLU A 789 5.88 -12.48 -3.71
CA GLU A 789 6.15 -13.86 -3.26
C GLU A 789 4.88 -14.71 -3.21
N ALA A 790 3.82 -14.18 -2.59
CA ALA A 790 2.53 -14.86 -2.55
C ALA A 790 1.97 -15.08 -3.97
N PHE A 791 2.07 -14.09 -4.85
CA PHE A 791 1.64 -14.21 -6.24
C PHE A 791 2.45 -15.26 -7.02
N LYS A 792 3.76 -15.32 -6.81
CA LYS A 792 4.60 -16.37 -7.38
C LYS A 792 4.12 -17.77 -6.96
N ASN A 793 3.79 -17.96 -5.69
CA ASN A 793 3.31 -19.25 -5.20
C ASN A 793 1.95 -19.61 -5.83
N VAL A 794 1.05 -18.63 -5.96
CA VAL A 794 -0.26 -18.82 -6.60
C VAL A 794 -0.13 -19.27 -8.06
N ILE A 795 0.69 -18.58 -8.88
CA ILE A 795 0.85 -18.96 -10.30
C ILE A 795 1.51 -20.35 -10.45
N GLN A 796 2.39 -20.73 -9.52
CA GLN A 796 3.01 -22.05 -9.49
C GLN A 796 2.02 -23.15 -9.11
N ASN A 797 1.14 -22.88 -8.15
CA ASN A 797 0.09 -23.80 -7.72
C ASN A 797 -0.91 -24.04 -8.85
N GLU A 798 -1.39 -22.98 -9.49
CA GLU A 798 -2.33 -23.08 -10.60
C GLU A 798 -1.74 -23.84 -11.79
N HIS A 799 -0.50 -23.55 -12.16
CA HIS A 799 0.18 -24.29 -13.21
C HIS A 799 0.28 -25.78 -12.88
N SER A 800 0.67 -26.11 -11.64
CA SER A 800 0.78 -27.49 -11.17
C SER A 800 -0.57 -28.22 -11.19
N GLN A 801 -1.65 -27.54 -10.81
CA GLN A 801 -3.01 -28.11 -10.84
C GLN A 801 -3.48 -28.34 -12.28
N ASN A 802 -3.27 -27.37 -13.18
CA ASN A 802 -3.62 -27.51 -14.59
C ASN A 802 -2.91 -28.70 -15.26
N LEU A 803 -1.64 -28.93 -14.91
CA LEU A 803 -0.89 -30.09 -15.39
C LEU A 803 -1.47 -31.42 -14.86
N ARG A 804 -1.87 -31.49 -13.59
CA ARG A 804 -2.49 -32.70 -13.01
C ARG A 804 -3.85 -32.99 -13.65
N ASN A 805 -4.71 -31.98 -13.78
CA ASN A 805 -6.02 -32.12 -14.41
C ASN A 805 -5.89 -32.63 -15.85
N TRP A 806 -4.89 -32.14 -16.61
CA TRP A 806 -4.63 -32.60 -17.97
C TRP A 806 -4.14 -34.07 -18.03
N GLN A 807 -3.32 -34.50 -17.06
CA GLN A 807 -2.88 -35.89 -16.96
C GLN A 807 -4.04 -36.83 -16.61
N GLU A 808 -4.90 -36.45 -15.68
CA GLU A 808 -6.10 -37.22 -15.30
C GLU A 808 -7.07 -37.36 -16.48
N MET A 809 -7.33 -36.28 -17.22
CA MET A 809 -8.18 -36.33 -18.43
C MET A 809 -7.61 -37.26 -19.51
N LYS A 810 -6.28 -37.31 -19.69
CA LYS A 810 -5.64 -38.25 -20.62
C LYS A 810 -5.76 -39.69 -20.17
N CYS A 811 -5.57 -39.98 -18.88
CA CYS A 811 -5.74 -41.32 -18.32
C CYS A 811 -7.19 -41.82 -18.38
N CYS A 812 -8.19 -40.94 -18.31
CA CYS A 812 -9.60 -41.32 -18.50
C CYS A 812 -10.01 -41.49 -19.97
N ALA A 813 -9.24 -40.94 -20.93
CA ALA A 813 -9.50 -41.04 -22.36
C ALA A 813 -8.75 -42.21 -23.05
N SER A 814 -7.74 -42.77 -22.38
CA SER A 814 -7.04 -44.02 -22.74
C SER A 814 -7.68 -45.22 -22.06
#